data_AF-A0A170PNE5-F1
#
_entry.id   AF-A0A170PNE5-F1
#
_cell.length_a   1.000
_cell.length_b   1.000
_cell.length_c   1.000
_cell.angle_alpha   90.00
_cell.angle_beta   90.00
_cell.angle_gamma   90.00
#
_symmetry.space_group_name_H-M   'P 1'
#
loop_
_entity.id
_entity.type
_entity.pdbx_description
1 polymer ?
#
loop_
_entity_poly.entity_id
_entity_poly.type
_entity_poly.pdbx_seq_one_letter_code
_entity_poly.pdbx_strand_id
1 'polypeptide(L)'
;MHLLAATPGTVSNGDEAIDLDQSPGDIVILTVADSDLACFARAAAMLGEDAPSVRLVNLLQLLHPYSVDLYVEKVIAHARFVCVVLLGGRSYWPYGVDEIARVARERGIAFAAVADGREADAALDSASTLDVAMLERLRDYLRQGGVANALGFLQTAARLIGRDAGTPDDPLPLADAGLYLPGVERPGLADVRAGWQEGRPVALLIFYRALVAAGTLDAVDATIAALAARGLNVVAAHVRALREPFVIEWLDGVLAGVKPDVILNATSFAASTLGDNRTGGVLERGDCPILQLAFAGVEQADWAASRRGLGPRDLAMNVALPEVDGRLFTRAVAFKAAERFDSLTECGIVVPRVLPDRVDFVASLAANWARLRRAAPGERRVALVLANYPNRDGRIGNGVGLDTPASAAAILLALDGAGYDVGDAPLDGAALMAVMLAGVTNDIVSPDRRGDGPALSLAEYRDAFDRLPDGARAAMLERWGQPDADPFVRDGAFRLAVHQFGNVAVAVQPARGYNIDPKATYHDPALVPPHAYLAFHVWLDRCFGAQAVVHVGKHGNLEWLPGKALALSRECWPEICAGPTPQLYPFIVNDPGEGTQAKRRIGAVIVDHLTPPLTRAESYGPLRQLEALVDEYYLAAGMDPRRIERLRTEIIDLARSQGLDADAGMVGDSDDALAALDNYLCDLKEMQIRDGLHVFTRSPEGRLRTDLLVSLARTPRGYDVPGQASLLRAMADDLGLVFDPLDCRMGDRWDQARPQVLAALSDDPWRTIGDTVERLELLASDLVSAPDRAGMLGPKSAAVLATIHDDLSRRVDACGLAERTALLAGLDGRFVVPGPSGAPTRGRPDVLPTGRNFYSVDTRSVPTATAWDLGQRSAELMVKDYFQREGAYPAAMALSAWGTANMRTGGDDIAQALALMGVRPRWEWTSGRVVGFEMITLAELRRPRVDVTFRVSGFFRDAFPEQIDLLDSAARAVMALDEDERDNPAAARARAEAAALVAQGENPASATRRAGARVFGSKPGAYGAGLQAMIDEKLWHDRADLADVYLTWGSYAYGAGVEGDAERALFSTRLAQADAVVQNQDNREHDLLDSDDYYQFEGGIAAAVEHLSGRKPLSYHNDHSRPERPVIRTLEDEIGRVVRARVTNPKWIAGVMRHGYKGAFEIAASVDYLFAFAATTHAVKDHHFDAVHAAFIEDEAVRAFMAEANPAALRETAARLAEALERGLWKPKSNSAGVLLAELQERS
;
A
#
# COMPACT_ATOMS: atom_id res chain seq x y z
N MET A 1 -7.30 24.90 -34.61
CA MET A 1 -7.67 23.68 -33.88
C MET A 1 -7.86 22.61 -34.95
N HIS A 2 -6.94 21.65 -35.07
CA HIS A 2 -7.08 20.55 -36.02
C HIS A 2 -8.08 19.55 -35.42
N LEU A 3 -9.24 19.37 -36.04
CA LEU A 3 -10.13 18.25 -35.72
C LEU A 3 -9.40 16.95 -36.07
N LEU A 4 -9.23 16.07 -35.10
CA LEU A 4 -8.79 14.71 -35.35
C LEU A 4 -10.00 13.96 -35.91
N ALA A 5 -9.88 13.44 -37.14
CA ALA A 5 -10.82 12.44 -37.62
C ALA A 5 -10.68 11.21 -36.72
N ALA A 6 -11.80 10.68 -36.22
CA ALA A 6 -11.76 9.42 -35.50
C ALA A 6 -11.11 8.37 -36.40
N THR A 7 -10.07 7.69 -35.91
CA THR A 7 -9.48 6.57 -36.66
C THR A 7 -10.44 5.39 -36.51
N PRO A 8 -10.95 4.79 -37.61
CA PRO A 8 -11.87 3.65 -37.52
C PRO A 8 -11.23 2.53 -36.71
N GLY A 9 -11.82 2.18 -35.56
CA GLY A 9 -11.36 1.10 -34.68
C GLY A 9 -10.51 1.51 -33.47
N THR A 10 -10.30 2.80 -33.18
CA THR A 10 -9.62 3.25 -31.95
C THR A 10 -10.60 3.75 -30.89
N VAL A 11 -10.42 3.34 -29.62
CA VAL A 11 -11.22 3.82 -28.47
C VAL A 11 -10.57 5.08 -27.88
N SER A 12 -11.25 6.23 -27.97
CA SER A 12 -10.81 7.50 -27.37
C SER A 12 -11.21 7.62 -25.90
N ASN A 13 -10.40 8.30 -25.09
CA ASN A 13 -10.66 8.58 -23.67
C ASN A 13 -11.62 9.76 -23.44
N GLY A 14 -12.06 10.45 -24.51
CA GLY A 14 -13.14 11.44 -24.46
C GLY A 14 -12.76 12.88 -24.12
N ASP A 15 -11.47 13.16 -23.88
CA ASP A 15 -10.97 14.51 -23.54
C ASP A 15 -10.80 15.43 -24.77
N GLU A 16 -10.72 14.87 -25.97
CA GLU A 16 -10.51 15.61 -27.22
C GLU A 16 -11.78 15.63 -28.08
N ALA A 17 -12.01 16.74 -28.78
CA ALA A 17 -13.10 16.85 -29.72
C ALA A 17 -12.81 16.00 -30.98
N ILE A 18 -13.60 14.95 -31.18
CA ILE A 18 -13.53 14.04 -32.31
C ILE A 18 -14.77 14.14 -33.21
N ASP A 19 -14.57 13.86 -34.49
CA ASP A 19 -15.63 13.60 -35.46
C ASP A 19 -15.64 12.10 -35.78
N LEU A 20 -16.77 11.44 -35.56
CA LEU A 20 -16.91 9.99 -35.75
C LEU A 20 -16.96 9.59 -37.23
N ASP A 21 -17.16 10.55 -38.14
CA ASP A 21 -17.29 10.34 -39.60
C ASP A 21 -18.35 9.28 -39.96
N GLN A 22 -19.38 9.15 -39.12
CA GLN A 22 -20.48 8.23 -39.32
C GLN A 22 -21.51 8.85 -40.27
N SER A 23 -22.04 8.07 -41.23
CA SER A 23 -23.07 8.57 -42.12
C SER A 23 -24.42 8.69 -41.39
N PRO A 24 -25.32 9.59 -41.83
CA PRO A 24 -26.70 9.60 -41.36
C PRO A 24 -27.37 8.22 -41.48
N GLY A 25 -28.18 7.85 -40.47
CA GLY A 25 -29.01 6.65 -40.49
C GLY A 25 -30.43 6.92 -39.97
N ASP A 26 -31.38 6.06 -40.33
CA ASP A 26 -32.79 6.19 -39.94
C ASP A 26 -33.00 5.99 -38.42
N ILE A 27 -32.27 5.04 -37.83
CA ILE A 27 -32.32 4.66 -36.42
C ILE A 27 -30.93 4.87 -35.82
N VAL A 28 -30.83 5.67 -34.75
CA VAL A 28 -29.58 5.91 -34.02
C VAL A 28 -29.72 5.45 -32.57
N ILE A 29 -28.77 4.66 -32.07
CA ILE A 29 -28.73 4.23 -30.66
C ILE A 29 -27.38 4.61 -30.06
N LEU A 30 -27.43 5.36 -28.96
CA LEU A 30 -26.28 5.80 -28.19
C LEU A 30 -26.33 5.15 -26.82
N THR A 31 -25.27 4.43 -26.45
CA THR A 31 -25.13 3.82 -25.12
C THR A 31 -23.66 3.76 -24.75
N VAL A 32 -23.37 3.68 -23.46
CA VAL A 32 -22.02 3.48 -22.91
C VAL A 32 -21.64 1.99 -22.83
N ALA A 33 -22.63 1.09 -22.99
CA ALA A 33 -22.44 -0.35 -22.83
C ALA A 33 -22.08 -1.03 -24.17
N ASP A 34 -20.81 -1.43 -24.33
CA ASP A 34 -20.35 -2.17 -25.51
C ASP A 34 -21.12 -3.48 -25.73
N SER A 35 -21.60 -4.10 -24.65
CA SER A 35 -22.45 -5.29 -24.68
C SER A 35 -23.79 -5.04 -25.39
N ASP A 36 -24.39 -3.86 -25.18
CA ASP A 36 -25.64 -3.48 -25.83
C ASP A 36 -25.37 -3.18 -27.32
N LEU A 37 -24.28 -2.49 -27.65
CA LEU A 37 -23.87 -2.21 -29.02
C LEU A 37 -23.65 -3.52 -29.81
N ALA A 38 -22.92 -4.48 -29.25
CA ALA A 38 -22.72 -5.80 -29.86
C ALA A 38 -24.05 -6.55 -30.08
N CYS A 39 -24.96 -6.46 -29.12
CA CYS A 39 -26.28 -7.06 -29.19
C CYS A 39 -27.14 -6.43 -30.30
N PHE A 40 -27.17 -5.10 -30.40
CA PHE A 40 -27.89 -4.37 -31.43
C PHE A 40 -27.29 -4.57 -32.82
N ALA A 41 -25.96 -4.68 -32.95
CA ALA A 41 -25.32 -4.96 -34.23
C ALA A 41 -25.73 -6.34 -34.78
N ARG A 42 -25.75 -7.35 -33.92
CA ARG A 42 -26.26 -8.69 -34.27
C ARG A 42 -27.74 -8.65 -34.66
N ALA A 43 -28.56 -7.91 -33.92
CA ALA A 43 -29.97 -7.76 -34.24
C ALA A 43 -30.20 -7.00 -35.56
N ALA A 44 -29.42 -5.97 -35.86
CA ALA A 44 -29.51 -5.22 -37.10
C ALA A 44 -29.23 -6.10 -38.32
N ALA A 45 -28.25 -7.02 -38.22
CA ALA A 45 -27.97 -8.00 -39.27
C ALA A 45 -29.13 -8.98 -39.55
N MET A 46 -30.10 -9.09 -38.62
CA MET A 46 -31.28 -9.96 -38.76
C MET A 46 -32.50 -9.26 -39.38
N LEU A 47 -32.48 -7.93 -39.57
CA LEU A 47 -33.62 -7.17 -40.11
C LEU A 47 -33.83 -7.31 -41.63
N GLY A 48 -32.82 -7.78 -42.37
CA GLY A 48 -32.84 -7.94 -43.83
C GLY A 48 -32.36 -6.70 -44.61
N GLU A 49 -32.21 -6.81 -45.93
CA GLU A 49 -31.59 -5.78 -46.79
C GLU A 49 -32.46 -4.52 -46.99
N ASP A 50 -33.79 -4.63 -46.88
CA ASP A 50 -34.73 -3.51 -47.04
C ASP A 50 -35.04 -2.76 -45.73
N ALA A 51 -34.34 -3.09 -44.64
CA ALA A 51 -34.55 -2.52 -43.32
C ALA A 51 -34.03 -1.07 -43.20
N PRO A 52 -34.53 -0.28 -42.23
CA PRO A 52 -33.99 1.05 -41.96
C PRO A 52 -32.50 0.97 -41.58
N SER A 53 -31.75 1.97 -42.01
CA SER A 53 -30.33 2.08 -41.65
C SER A 53 -30.18 2.31 -40.14
N VAL A 54 -29.32 1.51 -39.49
CA VAL A 54 -29.05 1.60 -38.04
C VAL A 54 -27.66 2.18 -37.82
N ARG A 55 -27.52 3.10 -36.86
CA ARG A 55 -26.24 3.63 -36.40
C ARG A 55 -26.11 3.41 -34.91
N LEU A 56 -24.99 2.82 -34.49
CA LEU A 56 -24.71 2.51 -33.10
C LEU A 56 -23.46 3.29 -32.67
N VAL A 57 -23.52 3.93 -31.51
CA VAL A 57 -22.40 4.74 -31.01
C VAL A 57 -22.17 4.50 -29.53
N ASN A 58 -20.89 4.33 -29.17
CA ASN A 58 -20.49 4.42 -27.77
C ASN A 58 -20.49 5.89 -27.34
N LEU A 59 -21.36 6.24 -26.41
CA LEU A 59 -21.55 7.62 -25.95
C LEU A 59 -20.29 8.23 -25.32
N LEU A 60 -19.35 7.42 -24.82
CA LEU A 60 -18.07 7.90 -24.30
C LEU A 60 -17.20 8.57 -25.37
N GLN A 61 -17.49 8.35 -26.65
CA GLN A 61 -16.84 9.02 -27.77
C GLN A 61 -17.41 10.43 -28.03
N LEU A 62 -18.49 10.81 -27.33
CA LEU A 62 -19.19 12.08 -27.49
C LEU A 62 -19.25 12.86 -26.16
N LEU A 63 -18.17 12.85 -25.38
CA LEU A 63 -18.11 13.58 -24.11
C LEU A 63 -17.85 15.08 -24.28
N HIS A 64 -17.04 15.46 -25.27
CA HIS A 64 -16.74 16.86 -25.55
C HIS A 64 -17.94 17.58 -26.22
N PRO A 65 -18.40 18.74 -25.73
CA PRO A 65 -19.58 19.45 -26.28
C PRO A 65 -19.54 19.66 -27.80
N TYR A 66 -18.38 20.02 -28.34
CA TYR A 66 -18.21 20.19 -29.79
C TYR A 66 -18.41 18.88 -30.61
N SER A 67 -18.02 17.72 -30.07
CA SER A 67 -18.31 16.43 -30.70
C SER A 67 -19.80 16.12 -30.68
N VAL A 68 -20.49 16.48 -29.59
CA VAL A 68 -21.95 16.39 -29.50
C VAL A 68 -22.59 17.25 -30.58
N ASP A 69 -22.21 18.52 -30.69
CA ASP A 69 -22.80 19.45 -31.66
C ASP A 69 -22.61 18.93 -33.10
N LEU A 70 -21.39 18.51 -33.45
CA LEU A 70 -21.07 17.95 -34.76
C LEU A 70 -21.88 16.69 -35.05
N TYR A 71 -21.98 15.76 -34.09
CA TYR A 71 -22.75 14.54 -34.27
C TYR A 71 -24.25 14.81 -34.36
N VAL A 72 -24.74 15.78 -33.59
CA VAL A 72 -26.13 16.22 -33.64
C VAL A 72 -26.46 16.81 -35.01
N GLU A 73 -25.61 17.70 -35.53
CA GLU A 73 -25.77 18.33 -36.84
C GLU A 73 -25.69 17.30 -37.99
N LYS A 74 -24.66 16.45 -37.99
CA LYS A 74 -24.36 15.55 -39.11
C LYS A 74 -25.22 14.29 -39.14
N VAL A 75 -25.57 13.73 -37.98
CA VAL A 75 -26.23 12.41 -37.89
C VAL A 75 -27.63 12.52 -37.30
N ILE A 76 -27.75 13.04 -36.07
CA ILE A 76 -29.04 13.07 -35.35
C ILE A 76 -30.09 13.89 -36.09
N ALA A 77 -29.72 15.05 -36.64
CA ALA A 77 -30.65 15.92 -37.35
C ALA A 77 -31.28 15.29 -38.61
N HIS A 78 -30.72 14.18 -39.08
CA HIS A 78 -31.18 13.40 -40.23
C HIS A 78 -31.85 12.08 -39.83
N ALA A 79 -31.78 11.69 -38.55
CA ALA A 79 -32.38 10.49 -38.04
C ALA A 79 -33.91 10.60 -37.95
N ARG A 80 -34.59 9.46 -37.92
CA ARG A 80 -36.05 9.37 -37.73
C ARG A 80 -36.41 8.79 -36.36
N PHE A 81 -35.52 7.97 -35.80
CA PHE A 81 -35.58 7.49 -34.43
C PHE A 81 -34.21 7.63 -33.76
N VAL A 82 -34.20 8.08 -32.51
CA VAL A 82 -32.99 8.18 -31.68
C VAL A 82 -33.27 7.59 -30.31
N CYS A 83 -32.40 6.73 -29.82
CA CYS A 83 -32.41 6.26 -28.43
C CYS A 83 -31.09 6.55 -27.74
N VAL A 84 -31.15 7.14 -26.55
CA VAL A 84 -30.00 7.41 -25.69
C VAL A 84 -30.18 6.65 -24.38
N VAL A 85 -29.22 5.78 -24.04
CA VAL A 85 -29.18 5.03 -22.78
C VAL A 85 -28.04 5.56 -21.91
N LEU A 86 -28.33 6.05 -20.70
CA LEU A 86 -27.38 6.79 -19.86
C LEU A 86 -27.17 6.17 -18.48
N LEU A 87 -25.90 5.89 -18.14
CA LEU A 87 -25.45 5.61 -16.78
C LEU A 87 -25.70 6.83 -15.88
N GLY A 88 -26.43 6.67 -14.77
CA GLY A 88 -26.61 7.75 -13.78
C GLY A 88 -27.61 8.85 -14.15
N GLY A 89 -28.48 8.60 -15.14
CA GLY A 89 -29.56 9.51 -15.53
C GLY A 89 -29.06 10.76 -16.27
N ARG A 90 -29.90 11.79 -16.34
CA ARG A 90 -29.60 13.05 -17.08
C ARG A 90 -28.32 13.75 -16.59
N SER A 91 -27.99 13.62 -15.31
CA SER A 91 -26.84 14.31 -14.69
C SER A 91 -25.49 13.93 -15.30
N TYR A 92 -25.40 12.74 -15.91
CA TYR A 92 -24.16 12.21 -16.46
C TYR A 92 -23.80 12.81 -17.83
N TRP A 93 -24.80 13.19 -18.63
CA TRP A 93 -24.59 13.79 -19.96
C TRP A 93 -25.67 14.83 -20.30
N PRO A 94 -25.79 15.90 -19.48
CA PRO A 94 -26.92 16.82 -19.58
C PRO A 94 -26.95 17.56 -20.91
N TYR A 95 -25.78 18.01 -21.40
CA TYR A 95 -25.66 18.76 -22.66
C TYR A 95 -26.13 17.95 -23.87
N GLY A 96 -25.69 16.70 -24.00
CA GLY A 96 -26.09 15.85 -25.13
C GLY A 96 -27.57 15.48 -25.12
N VAL A 97 -28.15 15.22 -23.94
CA VAL A 97 -29.61 15.00 -23.82
C VAL A 97 -30.38 16.23 -24.27
N ASP A 98 -29.97 17.42 -23.85
CA ASP A 98 -30.68 18.66 -24.14
C ASP A 98 -30.62 19.02 -25.63
N GLU A 99 -29.46 18.90 -26.28
CA GLU A 99 -29.32 19.18 -27.71
C GLU A 99 -30.08 18.17 -28.58
N ILE A 100 -30.02 16.88 -28.25
CA ILE A 100 -30.79 15.84 -28.97
C ILE A 100 -32.30 16.08 -28.78
N ALA A 101 -32.75 16.35 -27.56
CA ALA A 101 -34.16 16.62 -27.28
C ALA A 101 -34.67 17.87 -28.02
N ARG A 102 -33.86 18.93 -28.10
CA ARG A 102 -34.17 20.16 -28.84
C ARG A 102 -34.35 19.86 -30.32
N VAL A 103 -33.37 19.23 -30.96
CA VAL A 103 -33.43 18.88 -32.40
C VAL A 103 -34.55 17.89 -32.69
N ALA A 104 -34.79 16.92 -31.81
CA ALA A 104 -35.86 15.94 -31.98
C ALA A 104 -37.25 16.59 -32.00
N ARG A 105 -37.50 17.58 -31.14
CA ARG A 105 -38.76 18.34 -31.13
C ARG A 105 -38.92 19.23 -32.36
N GLU A 106 -37.84 19.91 -32.78
CA GLU A 106 -37.84 20.78 -33.95
C GLU A 106 -38.11 20.02 -35.25
N ARG A 107 -37.60 18.79 -35.37
CA ARG A 107 -37.66 17.98 -36.61
C ARG A 107 -38.67 16.83 -36.56
N GLY A 108 -39.37 16.64 -35.44
CA GLY A 108 -40.35 15.56 -35.28
C GLY A 108 -39.73 14.16 -35.22
N ILE A 109 -38.54 14.03 -34.63
CA ILE A 109 -37.82 12.75 -34.47
C ILE A 109 -38.41 12.00 -33.28
N ALA A 110 -38.61 10.68 -33.44
CA ALA A 110 -38.97 9.79 -32.34
C ALA A 110 -37.78 9.59 -31.41
N PHE A 111 -37.79 10.20 -30.23
CA PHE A 111 -36.66 10.24 -29.31
C PHE A 111 -37.01 9.58 -27.97
N ALA A 112 -36.18 8.62 -27.57
CA ALA A 112 -36.25 7.93 -26.29
C ALA A 112 -34.95 8.15 -25.49
N ALA A 113 -35.05 8.76 -24.32
CA ALA A 113 -33.97 8.82 -23.35
C ALA A 113 -34.27 7.86 -22.18
N VAL A 114 -33.34 6.96 -21.87
CA VAL A 114 -33.53 5.87 -20.90
C VAL A 114 -32.38 5.85 -19.90
N ALA A 115 -32.70 5.69 -18.62
CA ALA A 115 -31.69 5.53 -17.56
C ALA A 115 -31.09 4.11 -17.57
N ASP A 116 -29.83 3.98 -17.19
CA ASP A 116 -29.24 2.70 -16.84
C ASP A 116 -29.88 2.18 -15.54
N GLY A 117 -30.13 0.88 -15.48
CA GLY A 117 -31.13 0.29 -14.57
C GLY A 117 -32.51 0.14 -15.21
N ARG A 118 -32.74 0.75 -16.39
CA ARG A 118 -33.91 0.56 -17.26
C ARG A 118 -35.25 0.81 -16.55
N GLU A 119 -35.24 1.58 -15.45
CA GLU A 119 -36.41 2.06 -14.73
C GLU A 119 -36.85 3.43 -15.28
N ALA A 120 -38.02 3.91 -14.84
CA ALA A 120 -38.49 5.24 -15.22
C ALA A 120 -37.67 6.34 -14.53
N ASP A 121 -37.22 7.33 -15.28
CA ASP A 121 -36.49 8.50 -14.78
C ASP A 121 -37.23 9.76 -15.20
N ALA A 122 -37.80 10.49 -14.24
CA ALA A 122 -38.65 11.63 -14.55
C ALA A 122 -37.95 12.70 -15.42
N ALA A 123 -36.63 12.88 -15.26
CA ALA A 123 -35.88 13.87 -16.03
C ALA A 123 -35.66 13.42 -17.48
N LEU A 124 -35.31 12.15 -17.70
CA LEU A 124 -35.13 11.59 -19.05
C LEU A 124 -36.46 11.38 -19.78
N ASP A 125 -37.50 10.97 -19.05
CA ASP A 125 -38.86 10.82 -19.58
C ASP A 125 -39.37 12.16 -20.10
N SER A 126 -39.12 13.25 -19.38
CA SER A 126 -39.48 14.59 -19.82
C SER A 126 -38.70 15.10 -21.05
N ALA A 127 -37.49 14.57 -21.27
CA ALA A 127 -36.66 14.91 -22.42
C ALA A 127 -37.09 14.17 -23.69
N SER A 128 -37.68 12.97 -23.54
CA SER A 128 -38.16 12.12 -24.64
C SER A 128 -39.33 12.75 -25.40
N THR A 129 -39.52 12.35 -26.67
CA THR A 129 -40.66 12.78 -27.51
C THR A 129 -41.74 11.71 -27.69
N LEU A 130 -41.47 10.49 -27.23
CA LEU A 130 -42.40 9.36 -27.24
C LEU A 130 -43.36 9.39 -26.04
N ASP A 131 -44.52 8.74 -26.19
CA ASP A 131 -45.43 8.54 -25.06
C ASP A 131 -44.89 7.54 -24.03
N VAL A 132 -45.44 7.59 -22.81
CA VAL A 132 -44.99 6.80 -21.67
C VAL A 132 -45.11 5.29 -21.93
N ALA A 133 -46.16 4.84 -22.62
CA ALA A 133 -46.37 3.41 -22.87
C ALA A 133 -45.33 2.85 -23.85
N MET A 134 -44.99 3.62 -24.88
CA MET A 134 -43.94 3.26 -25.82
C MET A 134 -42.55 3.30 -25.18
N LEU A 135 -42.27 4.32 -24.36
CA LEU A 135 -41.03 4.39 -23.59
C LEU A 135 -40.87 3.17 -22.68
N GLU A 136 -41.94 2.76 -21.99
CA GLU A 136 -41.88 1.57 -21.13
C GLU A 136 -41.67 0.29 -21.92
N ARG A 137 -42.28 0.13 -23.10
CA ARG A 137 -42.03 -1.04 -23.97
C ARG A 137 -40.57 -1.08 -24.45
N LEU A 138 -40.00 0.05 -24.84
CA LEU A 138 -38.58 0.13 -25.22
C LEU A 138 -37.67 -0.16 -24.02
N ARG A 139 -38.01 0.36 -22.83
CA ARG A 139 -37.32 0.02 -21.57
C ARG A 139 -37.38 -1.46 -21.29
N ASP A 140 -38.52 -2.12 -21.48
CA ASP A 140 -38.68 -3.55 -21.24
C ASP A 140 -37.72 -4.38 -22.11
N TYR A 141 -37.62 -4.10 -23.42
CA TYR A 141 -36.66 -4.81 -24.28
C TYR A 141 -35.22 -4.62 -23.81
N LEU A 142 -34.83 -3.39 -23.46
CA LEU A 142 -33.50 -3.12 -22.92
C LEU A 142 -33.36 -3.88 -21.59
N ARG A 143 -34.24 -3.69 -20.61
CA ARG A 143 -34.33 -4.41 -19.31
C ARG A 143 -34.05 -5.89 -19.42
N GLN A 144 -34.76 -6.57 -20.31
CA GLN A 144 -34.51 -7.98 -20.54
C GLN A 144 -33.16 -8.21 -21.23
N GLY A 145 -32.83 -7.43 -22.26
CA GLY A 145 -31.60 -7.58 -23.04
C GLY A 145 -31.56 -8.88 -23.83
N GLY A 146 -30.51 -9.12 -24.62
CA GLY A 146 -30.46 -10.27 -25.51
C GLY A 146 -30.80 -9.93 -26.96
N VAL A 147 -30.23 -10.69 -27.89
CA VAL A 147 -30.35 -10.42 -29.34
C VAL A 147 -31.80 -10.42 -29.82
N ALA A 148 -32.64 -11.30 -29.28
CA ALA A 148 -34.07 -11.35 -29.60
C ALA A 148 -34.81 -10.09 -29.15
N ASN A 149 -34.50 -9.57 -27.95
CA ASN A 149 -35.08 -8.32 -27.46
C ASN A 149 -34.54 -7.10 -28.20
N ALA A 150 -33.25 -7.09 -28.55
CA ALA A 150 -32.68 -6.05 -29.41
C ALA A 150 -33.33 -6.04 -30.81
N LEU A 151 -33.65 -7.21 -31.36
CA LEU A 151 -34.41 -7.33 -32.61
C LEU A 151 -35.83 -6.77 -32.46
N GLY A 152 -36.56 -7.18 -31.43
CA GLY A 152 -37.89 -6.64 -31.12
C GLY A 152 -37.89 -5.12 -30.90
N PHE A 153 -36.83 -4.59 -30.26
CA PHE A 153 -36.59 -3.15 -30.12
C PHE A 153 -36.42 -2.47 -31.49
N LEU A 154 -35.53 -2.98 -32.34
CA LEU A 154 -35.28 -2.37 -33.66
C LEU A 154 -36.51 -2.45 -34.58
N GLN A 155 -37.27 -3.54 -34.51
CA GLN A 155 -38.55 -3.69 -35.22
C GLN A 155 -39.60 -2.69 -34.72
N THR A 156 -39.65 -2.45 -33.41
CA THR A 156 -40.52 -1.44 -32.80
C THR A 156 -40.11 -0.03 -33.27
N ALA A 157 -38.81 0.28 -33.26
CA ALA A 157 -38.27 1.54 -33.76
C ALA A 157 -38.55 1.75 -35.25
N ALA A 158 -38.37 0.72 -36.09
CA ALA A 158 -38.70 0.74 -37.51
C ALA A 158 -40.19 1.08 -37.74
N ARG A 159 -41.09 0.47 -36.96
CA ARG A 159 -42.52 0.73 -37.04
C ARG A 159 -42.90 2.16 -36.63
N LEU A 160 -42.25 2.72 -35.59
CA LEU A 160 -42.44 4.11 -35.17
C LEU A 160 -42.10 5.10 -36.29
N ILE A 161 -41.13 4.77 -37.14
CA ILE A 161 -40.77 5.57 -38.32
C ILE A 161 -41.49 5.13 -39.59
N GLY A 162 -42.55 4.33 -39.49
CA GLY A 162 -43.39 3.92 -40.63
C GLY A 162 -42.68 2.98 -41.62
N ARG A 163 -41.71 2.19 -41.16
CA ARG A 163 -41.02 1.15 -41.94
C ARG A 163 -41.45 -0.22 -41.43
N ASP A 164 -41.56 -1.18 -42.35
CA ASP A 164 -41.80 -2.58 -42.00
C ASP A 164 -40.45 -3.31 -41.92
N ALA A 165 -40.19 -3.93 -40.77
CA ALA A 165 -39.00 -4.75 -40.54
C ALA A 165 -39.36 -6.06 -39.82
N GLY A 166 -40.61 -6.51 -39.98
CA GLY A 166 -41.18 -7.64 -39.25
C GLY A 166 -42.04 -7.21 -38.06
N THR A 167 -42.74 -8.19 -37.48
CA THR A 167 -43.61 -7.95 -36.30
C THR A 167 -42.77 -8.09 -35.03
N PRO A 168 -42.68 -7.05 -34.18
CA PRO A 168 -41.95 -7.14 -32.93
C PRO A 168 -42.65 -8.10 -31.96
N ASP A 169 -41.92 -9.11 -31.49
CA ASP A 169 -42.37 -10.00 -30.41
C ASP A 169 -42.50 -9.25 -29.08
N ASP A 170 -43.21 -9.78 -28.09
CA ASP A 170 -43.19 -9.19 -26.75
C ASP A 170 -41.83 -9.41 -26.06
N PRO A 171 -41.38 -8.49 -25.17
CA PRO A 171 -40.10 -8.61 -24.48
C PRO A 171 -39.94 -9.97 -23.78
N LEU A 172 -38.92 -10.72 -24.19
CA LEU A 172 -38.64 -12.07 -23.70
C LEU A 172 -37.82 -12.00 -22.41
N PRO A 173 -38.25 -12.62 -21.30
CA PRO A 173 -37.55 -12.51 -20.03
C PRO A 173 -36.22 -13.26 -20.04
N LEU A 174 -35.15 -12.59 -19.63
CA LEU A 174 -33.85 -13.20 -19.34
C LEU A 174 -33.61 -13.18 -17.83
N ALA A 175 -33.39 -14.35 -17.24
CA ALA A 175 -33.28 -14.51 -15.79
C ALA A 175 -32.18 -13.62 -15.18
N ASP A 176 -32.46 -13.00 -14.03
CA ASP A 176 -31.50 -12.12 -13.33
C ASP A 176 -30.32 -12.90 -12.73
N ALA A 177 -30.54 -14.18 -12.41
CA ALA A 177 -29.50 -15.14 -12.10
C ALA A 177 -29.87 -16.51 -12.67
N GLY A 178 -28.86 -17.30 -13.05
CA GLY A 178 -29.08 -18.60 -13.65
C GLY A 178 -27.79 -19.38 -13.82
N LEU A 179 -27.92 -20.70 -13.97
CA LEU A 179 -26.80 -21.56 -14.33
C LEU A 179 -26.51 -21.41 -15.83
N TYR A 180 -25.24 -21.61 -16.18
CA TYR A 180 -24.77 -21.61 -17.55
C TYR A 180 -24.11 -22.95 -17.88
N LEU A 181 -24.53 -23.53 -19.01
CA LEU A 181 -23.97 -24.74 -19.58
C LEU A 181 -24.00 -24.58 -21.10
N PRO A 182 -22.84 -24.60 -21.79
CA PRO A 182 -22.78 -24.40 -23.23
C PRO A 182 -23.73 -25.34 -23.99
N GLY A 183 -24.56 -24.76 -24.86
CA GLY A 183 -25.53 -25.51 -25.68
C GLY A 183 -26.84 -25.89 -24.98
N VAL A 184 -27.05 -25.48 -23.72
CA VAL A 184 -28.31 -25.73 -22.97
C VAL A 184 -28.95 -24.41 -22.57
N GLU A 185 -30.21 -24.21 -22.97
CA GLU A 185 -30.89 -22.90 -22.86
C GLU A 185 -31.28 -22.52 -21.42
N ARG A 186 -31.66 -23.50 -20.59
CA ARG A 186 -32.04 -23.31 -19.18
C ARG A 186 -31.56 -24.47 -18.31
N PRO A 187 -30.24 -24.60 -18.08
CA PRO A 187 -29.70 -25.73 -17.36
C PRO A 187 -30.10 -25.68 -15.88
N GLY A 188 -30.48 -26.83 -15.33
CA GLY A 188 -30.56 -27.06 -13.90
C GLY A 188 -29.28 -27.68 -13.33
N LEU A 189 -29.20 -27.80 -12.00
CA LEU A 189 -28.08 -28.49 -11.35
C LEU A 189 -27.94 -29.95 -11.79
N ALA A 190 -29.05 -30.60 -12.15
CA ALA A 190 -29.03 -31.97 -12.67
C ALA A 190 -28.28 -32.07 -14.00
N ASP A 191 -28.51 -31.11 -14.92
CA ASP A 191 -27.85 -31.07 -16.22
C ASP A 191 -26.35 -30.83 -16.06
N VAL A 192 -25.98 -29.89 -15.18
CA VAL A 192 -24.57 -29.60 -14.87
C VAL A 192 -23.87 -30.83 -14.27
N ARG A 193 -24.54 -31.52 -13.33
CA ARG A 193 -24.00 -32.73 -12.67
C ARG A 193 -23.92 -33.95 -13.59
N ALA A 194 -24.69 -34.01 -14.66
CA ALA A 194 -24.64 -35.12 -15.61
C ALA A 194 -23.24 -35.27 -16.26
N GLY A 195 -22.48 -34.18 -16.37
CA GLY A 195 -21.11 -34.16 -16.89
C GLY A 195 -20.02 -34.32 -15.83
N TRP A 196 -20.36 -34.46 -14.54
CA TRP A 196 -19.37 -34.52 -13.47
C TRP A 196 -18.68 -35.89 -13.40
N GLN A 197 -17.42 -35.87 -12.95
CA GLN A 197 -16.75 -37.09 -12.52
C GLN A 197 -16.76 -37.17 -10.99
N GLU A 198 -17.13 -38.33 -10.48
CA GLU A 198 -17.19 -38.59 -9.04
C GLU A 198 -15.81 -38.38 -8.39
N GLY A 199 -15.80 -37.82 -7.18
CA GLY A 199 -14.58 -37.56 -6.42
C GLY A 199 -13.75 -36.35 -6.86
N ARG A 200 -14.06 -35.70 -7.99
CA ARG A 200 -13.36 -34.47 -8.41
C ARG A 200 -13.75 -33.24 -7.58
N PRO A 201 -12.81 -32.29 -7.37
CA PRO A 201 -13.10 -30.98 -6.80
C PRO A 201 -14.07 -30.17 -7.66
N VAL A 202 -14.85 -29.29 -7.02
CA VAL A 202 -15.87 -28.48 -7.67
C VAL A 202 -15.45 -27.02 -7.69
N ALA A 203 -15.45 -26.40 -8.88
CA ALA A 203 -15.22 -24.98 -9.07
C ALA A 203 -16.52 -24.27 -9.45
N LEU A 204 -16.85 -23.18 -8.76
CA LEU A 204 -17.97 -22.31 -9.11
C LEU A 204 -17.46 -21.04 -9.79
N LEU A 205 -17.81 -20.83 -11.06
CA LEU A 205 -17.51 -19.64 -11.84
C LEU A 205 -18.71 -18.70 -11.86
N ILE A 206 -18.56 -17.50 -11.29
CA ILE A 206 -19.56 -16.44 -11.29
C ILE A 206 -19.17 -15.35 -12.28
N PHE A 207 -20.11 -14.89 -13.10
CA PHE A 207 -19.90 -13.82 -14.07
C PHE A 207 -21.16 -12.97 -14.29
N TYR A 208 -21.02 -11.84 -14.99
CA TYR A 208 -22.14 -10.95 -15.23
C TYR A 208 -23.15 -11.52 -16.24
N ARG A 209 -24.45 -11.41 -15.90
CA ARG A 209 -25.59 -11.65 -16.80
C ARG A 209 -25.47 -10.88 -18.12
N ALA A 210 -24.89 -9.69 -18.09
CA ALA A 210 -24.68 -8.86 -19.29
C ALA A 210 -23.90 -9.60 -20.40
N LEU A 211 -22.99 -10.52 -20.04
CA LEU A 211 -22.25 -11.33 -21.01
C LEU A 211 -23.13 -12.36 -21.71
N VAL A 212 -24.08 -12.97 -20.97
CA VAL A 212 -25.09 -13.86 -21.55
C VAL A 212 -26.00 -13.08 -22.49
N ALA A 213 -26.45 -11.90 -22.07
CA ALA A 213 -27.30 -11.04 -22.88
C ALA A 213 -26.61 -10.61 -24.18
N ALA A 214 -25.32 -10.27 -24.16
CA ALA A 214 -24.57 -9.91 -25.35
C ALA A 214 -24.13 -11.12 -26.20
N GLY A 215 -24.14 -12.33 -25.61
CA GLY A 215 -23.55 -13.52 -26.20
C GLY A 215 -22.02 -13.44 -26.31
N THR A 216 -21.37 -12.71 -25.41
CA THR A 216 -19.91 -12.50 -25.35
C THR A 216 -19.30 -13.40 -24.26
N LEU A 217 -19.39 -14.72 -24.48
CA LEU A 217 -19.06 -15.73 -23.47
C LEU A 217 -17.70 -16.41 -23.67
N ASP A 218 -16.92 -16.01 -24.68
CA ASP A 218 -15.65 -16.67 -25.03
C ASP A 218 -14.68 -16.81 -23.85
N ALA A 219 -14.56 -15.77 -23.01
CA ALA A 219 -13.73 -15.81 -21.81
C ALA A 219 -14.28 -16.76 -20.73
N VAL A 220 -15.61 -16.84 -20.62
CA VAL A 220 -16.30 -17.75 -19.70
C VAL A 220 -16.08 -19.20 -20.16
N ASP A 221 -16.30 -19.47 -21.45
CA ASP A 221 -16.14 -20.80 -22.05
C ASP A 221 -14.70 -21.29 -21.99
N ALA A 222 -13.73 -20.43 -22.29
CA ALA A 222 -12.31 -20.74 -22.15
C ALA A 222 -11.95 -21.08 -20.70
N THR A 223 -12.50 -20.35 -19.73
CA THR A 223 -12.28 -20.62 -18.30
C THR A 223 -12.91 -21.95 -17.87
N ILE A 224 -14.14 -22.24 -18.30
CA ILE A 224 -14.81 -23.53 -18.03
C ILE A 224 -13.97 -24.69 -18.58
N ALA A 225 -13.54 -24.58 -19.85
CA ALA A 225 -12.72 -25.60 -20.50
C ALA A 225 -11.39 -25.83 -19.78
N ALA A 226 -10.69 -24.76 -19.40
CA ALA A 226 -9.41 -24.85 -18.70
C ALA A 226 -9.55 -25.46 -17.30
N LEU A 227 -10.59 -25.09 -16.54
CA LEU A 227 -10.88 -25.70 -15.23
C LEU A 227 -11.18 -27.20 -15.37
N ALA A 228 -12.00 -27.59 -16.34
CA ALA A 228 -12.32 -28.99 -16.61
C ALA A 228 -11.06 -29.79 -17.00
N ALA A 229 -10.17 -29.20 -17.82
CA ALA A 229 -8.88 -29.79 -18.19
C ALA A 229 -7.94 -29.99 -16.99
N ARG A 230 -8.08 -29.20 -15.92
CA ARG A 230 -7.36 -29.38 -14.64
C ARG A 230 -8.07 -30.29 -13.65
N GLY A 231 -9.09 -31.02 -14.09
CA GLY A 231 -9.74 -32.04 -13.28
C GLY A 231 -10.76 -31.48 -12.30
N LEU A 232 -11.34 -30.31 -12.58
CA LEU A 232 -12.42 -29.73 -11.77
C LEU A 232 -13.78 -30.04 -12.41
N ASN A 233 -14.77 -30.35 -11.58
CA ASN A 233 -16.18 -30.28 -11.94
C ASN A 233 -16.59 -28.81 -11.92
N VAL A 234 -17.12 -28.27 -13.01
CA VAL A 234 -17.38 -26.83 -13.14
C VAL A 234 -18.88 -26.55 -13.03
N VAL A 235 -19.23 -25.56 -12.22
CA VAL A 235 -20.54 -24.91 -12.21
C VAL A 235 -20.33 -23.48 -12.64
N ALA A 236 -20.99 -23.04 -13.72
CA ALA A 236 -20.96 -21.65 -14.13
C ALA A 236 -22.32 -21.01 -13.84
N ALA A 237 -22.32 -19.80 -13.30
CA ALA A 237 -23.53 -19.06 -12.99
C ALA A 237 -23.38 -17.59 -13.39
N HIS A 238 -24.41 -17.05 -14.02
CA HIS A 238 -24.51 -15.64 -14.32
C HIS A 238 -25.37 -14.93 -13.28
N VAL A 239 -25.01 -13.69 -12.94
CA VAL A 239 -25.77 -12.86 -12.01
C VAL A 239 -25.85 -11.42 -12.50
N ARG A 240 -26.94 -10.73 -12.20
CA ARG A 240 -27.07 -9.28 -12.43
C ARG A 240 -26.12 -8.50 -11.52
N ALA A 241 -26.22 -8.72 -10.22
CA ALA A 241 -25.31 -8.18 -9.21
C ALA A 241 -25.35 -9.02 -7.93
N LEU A 242 -24.23 -9.12 -7.22
CA LEU A 242 -24.08 -9.96 -6.01
C LEU A 242 -24.82 -9.40 -4.77
N ARG A 243 -25.29 -8.15 -4.82
CA ARG A 243 -26.00 -7.48 -3.72
C ARG A 243 -27.51 -7.61 -3.79
N GLU A 244 -28.04 -8.11 -4.90
CA GLU A 244 -29.47 -8.19 -5.16
C GLU A 244 -30.12 -9.25 -4.26
N PRO A 245 -31.20 -8.95 -3.50
CA PRO A 245 -31.79 -9.89 -2.55
C PRO A 245 -32.15 -11.26 -3.16
N PHE A 246 -32.77 -11.27 -4.35
CA PHE A 246 -33.10 -12.51 -5.06
C PHE A 246 -31.84 -13.29 -5.49
N VAL A 247 -30.79 -12.59 -5.93
CA VAL A 247 -29.52 -13.23 -6.31
C VAL A 247 -28.84 -13.86 -5.10
N ILE A 248 -28.90 -13.19 -3.95
CA ILE A 248 -28.36 -13.71 -2.69
C ILE A 248 -29.07 -15.02 -2.32
N GLU A 249 -30.41 -15.01 -2.28
CA GLU A 249 -31.21 -16.20 -1.95
C GLU A 249 -30.98 -17.34 -2.94
N TRP A 250 -30.91 -17.04 -4.24
CA TRP A 250 -30.67 -18.04 -5.26
C TRP A 250 -29.26 -18.65 -5.16
N LEU A 251 -28.23 -17.80 -4.98
CA LEU A 251 -26.85 -18.27 -4.81
C LEU A 251 -26.68 -19.08 -3.52
N ASP A 252 -27.43 -18.80 -2.47
CA ASP A 252 -27.45 -19.66 -1.27
C ASP A 252 -27.87 -21.09 -1.60
N GLY A 253 -28.93 -21.23 -2.39
CA GLY A 253 -29.38 -22.53 -2.88
C GLY A 253 -28.31 -23.23 -3.71
N VAL A 254 -27.62 -22.49 -4.59
CA VAL A 254 -26.52 -23.02 -5.40
C VAL A 254 -25.34 -23.45 -4.53
N LEU A 255 -24.88 -22.60 -3.61
CA LEU A 255 -23.75 -22.88 -2.72
C LEU A 255 -24.04 -24.07 -1.79
N ALA A 256 -25.25 -24.16 -1.24
CA ALA A 256 -25.68 -25.28 -0.40
C ALA A 256 -25.74 -26.60 -1.19
N GLY A 257 -26.19 -26.54 -2.45
CA GLY A 257 -26.27 -27.70 -3.34
C GLY A 257 -24.91 -28.15 -3.88
N VAL A 258 -24.04 -27.21 -4.26
CA VAL A 258 -22.79 -27.48 -4.97
C VAL A 258 -21.61 -27.71 -4.01
N LYS A 259 -21.52 -26.93 -2.92
CA LYS A 259 -20.41 -26.91 -1.97
C LYS A 259 -19.05 -26.79 -2.67
N PRO A 260 -18.76 -25.65 -3.32
CA PRO A 260 -17.55 -25.49 -4.09
C PRO A 260 -16.29 -25.63 -3.24
N ASP A 261 -15.24 -26.21 -3.83
CA ASP A 261 -13.89 -26.23 -3.26
C ASP A 261 -13.12 -24.94 -3.56
N VAL A 262 -13.53 -24.22 -4.62
CA VAL A 262 -13.00 -22.91 -5.02
C VAL A 262 -14.06 -22.12 -5.79
N ILE A 263 -14.11 -20.80 -5.59
CA ILE A 263 -14.97 -19.89 -6.35
C ILE A 263 -14.07 -19.02 -7.23
N LEU A 264 -14.44 -18.90 -8.50
CA LEU A 264 -13.87 -17.94 -9.44
C LEU A 264 -14.91 -16.87 -9.70
N ASN A 265 -14.56 -15.61 -9.50
CA ASN A 265 -15.47 -14.49 -9.67
C ASN A 265 -14.96 -13.50 -10.72
N ALA A 266 -15.76 -13.32 -11.78
CA ALA A 266 -15.54 -12.38 -12.87
C ALA A 266 -16.42 -11.12 -12.78
N THR A 267 -17.19 -10.96 -11.69
CA THR A 267 -17.92 -9.71 -11.45
C THR A 267 -17.03 -8.68 -10.76
N SER A 268 -17.20 -7.42 -11.09
CA SER A 268 -16.50 -6.31 -10.44
C SER A 268 -17.21 -5.88 -9.14
N PHE A 269 -16.59 -4.97 -8.40
CA PHE A 269 -17.08 -4.35 -7.15
C PHE A 269 -17.19 -5.29 -5.94
N ALA A 270 -17.23 -4.68 -4.75
CA ALA A 270 -17.53 -5.35 -3.50
C ALA A 270 -19.02 -5.72 -3.41
N ALA A 271 -19.34 -6.82 -2.76
CA ALA A 271 -20.69 -7.23 -2.38
C ALA A 271 -20.99 -6.94 -0.90
N SER A 272 -19.96 -6.84 -0.07
CA SER A 272 -20.09 -6.55 1.37
C SER A 272 -20.31 -5.07 1.68
N THR A 273 -20.75 -4.81 2.91
CA THR A 273 -20.75 -3.48 3.53
C THR A 273 -19.47 -3.25 4.33
N LEU A 274 -18.92 -2.03 4.27
CA LEU A 274 -17.74 -1.62 5.03
C LEU A 274 -18.08 -1.29 6.49
N GLY A 275 -17.07 -1.37 7.38
CA GLY A 275 -17.15 -0.96 8.79
C GLY A 275 -17.41 -2.10 9.78
N ASP A 276 -17.53 -1.77 11.07
CA ASP A 276 -17.71 -2.75 12.17
C ASP A 276 -18.97 -3.63 12.00
N ASN A 277 -20.04 -3.10 11.39
CA ASN A 277 -21.26 -3.84 11.06
C ASN A 277 -21.17 -4.50 9.66
N ARG A 278 -20.04 -5.14 9.37
CA ARG A 278 -19.78 -5.82 8.10
C ARG A 278 -20.81 -6.91 7.86
N THR A 279 -21.59 -6.77 6.79
CA THR A 279 -22.39 -7.86 6.23
C THR A 279 -21.58 -8.50 5.12
N GLY A 280 -21.19 -9.77 5.33
CA GLY A 280 -20.41 -10.52 4.34
C GLY A 280 -21.14 -10.68 3.01
N GLY A 281 -20.39 -10.66 1.92
CA GLY A 281 -20.90 -10.98 0.60
C GLY A 281 -21.40 -12.43 0.53
N VAL A 282 -22.37 -12.69 -0.34
CA VAL A 282 -22.99 -14.03 -0.49
C VAL A 282 -21.97 -15.14 -0.76
N LEU A 283 -20.90 -14.85 -1.49
CA LEU A 283 -19.88 -15.83 -1.85
C LEU A 283 -19.08 -16.36 -0.65
N GLU A 284 -19.02 -15.61 0.46
CA GLU A 284 -18.32 -16.03 1.69
C GLU A 284 -18.93 -17.29 2.30
N ARG A 285 -20.21 -17.54 2.03
CA ARG A 285 -20.95 -18.71 2.51
C ARG A 285 -20.44 -20.02 1.89
N GLY A 286 -19.66 -19.95 0.82
CA GLY A 286 -18.96 -21.10 0.25
C GLY A 286 -17.81 -21.60 1.13
N ASP A 287 -17.30 -20.78 2.05
CA ASP A 287 -16.19 -21.09 2.96
C ASP A 287 -14.98 -21.70 2.24
N CYS A 288 -14.63 -21.15 1.08
CA CYS A 288 -13.52 -21.56 0.23
C CYS A 288 -12.84 -20.32 -0.39
N PRO A 289 -11.68 -20.45 -1.05
CA PRO A 289 -10.99 -19.31 -1.65
C PRO A 289 -11.83 -18.73 -2.78
N ILE A 290 -11.90 -17.39 -2.83
CA ILE A 290 -12.60 -16.65 -3.88
C ILE A 290 -11.55 -15.96 -4.74
N LEU A 291 -11.35 -16.47 -5.95
CA LEU A 291 -10.37 -15.99 -6.92
C LEU A 291 -11.02 -14.95 -7.83
N GLN A 292 -10.58 -13.70 -7.73
CA GLN A 292 -11.04 -12.62 -8.60
C GLN A 292 -10.25 -12.67 -9.92
N LEU A 293 -10.96 -12.79 -11.04
CA LEU A 293 -10.41 -12.63 -12.39
C LEU A 293 -10.94 -11.35 -13.02
N ALA A 294 -10.11 -10.68 -13.81
CA ALA A 294 -10.49 -9.45 -14.50
C ALA A 294 -10.79 -9.71 -15.98
N PHE A 295 -11.93 -9.21 -16.43
CA PHE A 295 -12.19 -8.92 -17.83
C PHE A 295 -11.88 -7.44 -18.02
N ALA A 296 -10.65 -7.17 -18.46
CA ALA A 296 -10.07 -5.83 -18.46
C ALA A 296 -10.80 -4.92 -19.46
N GLY A 297 -11.05 -3.69 -19.05
CA GLY A 297 -11.66 -2.65 -19.88
C GLY A 297 -10.68 -1.98 -20.85
N VAL A 298 -9.41 -2.37 -20.86
CA VAL A 298 -8.34 -1.87 -21.74
C VAL A 298 -8.04 -2.82 -22.88
N GLU A 299 -7.38 -2.33 -23.93
CA GLU A 299 -6.94 -3.18 -25.02
C GLU A 299 -5.78 -4.10 -24.61
N GLN A 300 -5.70 -5.27 -25.25
CA GLN A 300 -4.64 -6.23 -24.96
C GLN A 300 -3.24 -5.67 -25.28
N ALA A 301 -3.12 -4.88 -26.36
CA ALA A 301 -1.86 -4.26 -26.76
C ALA A 301 -1.41 -3.21 -25.72
N ASP A 302 -2.34 -2.40 -25.22
CA ASP A 302 -2.08 -1.40 -24.17
C ASP A 302 -1.65 -2.06 -22.87
N TRP A 303 -2.36 -3.12 -22.45
CA TRP A 303 -1.94 -3.89 -21.27
C TRP A 303 -0.55 -4.50 -21.47
N ALA A 304 -0.25 -5.06 -22.65
CA ALA A 304 1.04 -5.67 -22.95
C ALA A 304 2.18 -4.64 -22.89
N ALA A 305 1.99 -3.46 -23.48
CA ALA A 305 2.96 -2.36 -23.48
C ALA A 305 3.10 -1.68 -22.10
N SER A 306 2.01 -1.63 -21.32
CA SER A 306 1.98 -0.95 -20.03
C SER A 306 2.82 -1.67 -18.97
N ARG A 307 3.71 -0.92 -18.29
CA ARG A 307 4.42 -1.41 -17.11
C ARG A 307 3.51 -1.47 -15.87
N ARG A 308 2.41 -0.73 -15.89
CA ARG A 308 1.42 -0.71 -14.81
C ARG A 308 0.49 -1.92 -14.86
N GLY A 309 0.13 -2.38 -16.06
CA GLY A 309 -0.85 -3.46 -16.24
C GLY A 309 -2.24 -2.89 -16.48
N LEU A 310 -3.10 -2.85 -15.45
CA LEU A 310 -4.47 -2.31 -15.60
C LEU A 310 -4.51 -0.80 -15.34
N GLY A 311 -5.43 -0.12 -16.05
CA GLY A 311 -5.71 1.31 -15.85
C GLY A 311 -6.43 1.61 -14.52
N PRO A 312 -6.59 2.90 -14.16
CA PRO A 312 -7.16 3.31 -12.86
C PRO A 312 -8.54 2.73 -12.57
N ARG A 313 -9.42 2.77 -13.57
CA ARG A 313 -10.78 2.24 -13.46
C ARG A 313 -10.80 0.75 -13.15
N ASP A 314 -10.01 -0.03 -13.89
CA ASP A 314 -9.91 -1.48 -13.69
C ASP A 314 -9.27 -1.84 -12.35
N LEU A 315 -8.23 -1.10 -11.93
CA LEU A 315 -7.64 -1.26 -10.60
C LEU A 315 -8.68 -1.07 -9.49
N ALA A 316 -9.49 -0.02 -9.56
CA ALA A 316 -10.53 0.24 -8.57
C ALA A 316 -11.62 -0.87 -8.58
N MET A 317 -12.18 -1.17 -9.76
CA MET A 317 -13.35 -2.04 -9.89
C MET A 317 -13.05 -3.54 -9.76
N ASN A 318 -11.90 -4.00 -10.27
CA ASN A 318 -11.55 -5.41 -10.34
C ASN A 318 -10.52 -5.86 -9.29
N VAL A 319 -9.90 -4.91 -8.56
CA VAL A 319 -8.85 -5.23 -7.57
C VAL A 319 -9.19 -4.62 -6.20
N ALA A 320 -9.12 -3.30 -6.06
CA ALA A 320 -9.22 -2.64 -4.74
C ALA A 320 -10.58 -2.86 -4.05
N LEU A 321 -11.70 -2.73 -4.77
CA LEU A 321 -13.02 -2.98 -4.19
C LEU A 321 -13.26 -4.48 -3.91
N PRO A 322 -12.91 -5.42 -4.81
CA PRO A 322 -12.93 -6.85 -4.49
C PRO A 322 -12.07 -7.29 -3.29
N GLU A 323 -10.97 -6.59 -2.98
CA GLU A 323 -10.15 -6.87 -1.78
C GLU A 323 -10.98 -6.72 -0.49
N VAL A 324 -11.98 -5.84 -0.45
CA VAL A 324 -12.91 -5.64 0.69
C VAL A 324 -13.72 -6.89 0.99
N ASP A 325 -14.05 -7.67 -0.04
CA ASP A 325 -14.74 -8.95 0.07
C ASP A 325 -13.78 -10.12 0.36
N GLY A 326 -12.49 -9.85 0.59
CA GLY A 326 -11.49 -10.89 0.84
C GLY A 326 -11.13 -11.71 -0.39
N ARG A 327 -11.47 -11.23 -1.59
CA ARG A 327 -11.19 -11.93 -2.85
C ARG A 327 -9.70 -11.82 -3.18
N LEU A 328 -9.14 -12.90 -3.72
CA LEU A 328 -7.74 -12.99 -4.12
C LEU A 328 -7.62 -12.62 -5.60
N PHE A 329 -7.01 -11.47 -5.89
CA PHE A 329 -6.79 -11.07 -7.26
C PHE A 329 -5.83 -12.04 -7.96
N THR A 330 -6.25 -12.53 -9.13
CA THR A 330 -5.46 -13.46 -9.94
C THR A 330 -4.86 -12.75 -11.15
N ARG A 331 -5.53 -12.78 -12.30
CA ARG A 331 -5.07 -12.21 -13.57
C ARG A 331 -6.21 -11.55 -14.33
N ALA A 332 -5.83 -10.66 -15.26
CA ALA A 332 -6.69 -10.30 -16.37
C ALA A 332 -6.62 -11.42 -17.42
N VAL A 333 -7.76 -12.05 -17.70
CA VAL A 333 -7.85 -13.21 -18.60
C VAL A 333 -8.46 -12.88 -19.96
N ALA A 334 -9.16 -11.75 -20.03
CA ALA A 334 -9.74 -11.21 -21.26
C ALA A 334 -9.59 -9.69 -21.29
N PHE A 335 -9.46 -9.14 -22.49
CA PHE A 335 -9.19 -7.72 -22.75
C PHE A 335 -10.14 -7.21 -23.82
N LYS A 336 -10.34 -5.89 -23.90
CA LYS A 336 -11.01 -5.33 -25.07
C LYS A 336 -10.16 -5.57 -26.31
N ALA A 337 -10.81 -5.88 -27.42
CA ALA A 337 -10.23 -5.76 -28.74
C ALA A 337 -11.29 -5.11 -29.64
N ALA A 338 -10.91 -4.02 -30.30
CA ALA A 338 -11.66 -3.50 -31.45
C ALA A 338 -11.42 -4.45 -32.63
N GLU A 339 -12.06 -5.61 -32.59
CA GLU A 339 -11.77 -6.66 -33.58
C GLU A 339 -12.50 -6.39 -34.90
N ARG A 340 -13.65 -5.70 -34.87
CA ARG A 340 -14.48 -5.53 -36.06
C ARG A 340 -15.23 -4.20 -36.08
N PHE A 341 -14.96 -3.38 -37.08
CA PHE A 341 -15.91 -2.35 -37.51
C PHE A 341 -17.07 -3.03 -38.23
N ASP A 342 -18.27 -2.92 -37.66
CA ASP A 342 -19.48 -3.43 -38.30
C ASP A 342 -19.95 -2.41 -39.34
N SER A 343 -19.80 -2.72 -40.62
CA SER A 343 -20.14 -1.80 -41.71
C SER A 343 -21.65 -1.55 -41.84
N LEU A 344 -22.50 -2.43 -41.32
CA LEU A 344 -23.95 -2.28 -41.37
C LEU A 344 -24.42 -1.18 -40.40
N THR A 345 -23.83 -1.19 -39.20
CA THR A 345 -24.15 -0.24 -38.11
C THR A 345 -23.17 0.91 -37.96
N GLU A 346 -22.08 0.89 -38.75
CA GLU A 346 -20.94 1.81 -38.70
C GLU A 346 -20.41 2.00 -37.28
N CYS A 347 -20.26 0.89 -36.56
CA CYS A 347 -19.88 0.86 -35.15
C CYS A 347 -18.70 -0.07 -34.91
N GLY A 348 -17.75 0.35 -34.07
CA GLY A 348 -16.70 -0.53 -33.58
C GLY A 348 -17.26 -1.52 -32.57
N ILE A 349 -17.33 -2.80 -32.91
CA ILE A 349 -17.78 -3.85 -31.99
C ILE A 349 -16.59 -4.35 -31.18
N VAL A 350 -16.68 -4.17 -29.87
CA VAL A 350 -15.69 -4.64 -28.92
C VAL A 350 -16.00 -6.08 -28.54
N VAL A 351 -15.07 -6.99 -28.81
CA VAL A 351 -15.16 -8.41 -28.42
C VAL A 351 -14.07 -8.69 -27.38
N PRO A 352 -14.34 -9.51 -26.34
CA PRO A 352 -13.32 -9.90 -25.39
C PRO A 352 -12.27 -10.79 -26.06
N ARG A 353 -11.03 -10.29 -26.17
CA ARG A 353 -9.88 -11.11 -26.57
C ARG A 353 -9.37 -11.90 -25.37
N VAL A 354 -9.56 -13.21 -25.39
CA VAL A 354 -9.08 -14.13 -24.36
C VAL A 354 -7.57 -14.35 -24.51
N LEU A 355 -6.84 -14.33 -23.40
CA LEU A 355 -5.43 -14.74 -23.36
C LEU A 355 -5.28 -16.14 -22.75
N PRO A 356 -4.98 -17.18 -23.56
CA PRO A 356 -4.96 -18.57 -23.10
C PRO A 356 -4.00 -18.82 -21.93
N ASP A 357 -2.80 -18.24 -21.97
CA ASP A 357 -1.79 -18.43 -20.93
C ASP A 357 -2.23 -17.83 -19.57
N ARG A 358 -3.03 -16.75 -19.61
CA ARG A 358 -3.62 -16.15 -18.40
C ARG A 358 -4.73 -17.04 -17.83
N VAL A 359 -5.58 -17.59 -18.69
CA VAL A 359 -6.64 -18.56 -18.30
C VAL A 359 -6.01 -19.81 -17.69
N ASP A 360 -4.94 -20.33 -18.29
CA ASP A 360 -4.22 -21.51 -17.80
C ASP A 360 -3.64 -21.29 -16.40
N PHE A 361 -3.07 -20.11 -16.13
CA PHE A 361 -2.57 -19.77 -14.80
C PHE A 361 -3.71 -19.78 -13.76
N VAL A 362 -4.83 -19.12 -14.07
CA VAL A 362 -6.00 -19.05 -13.18
C VAL A 362 -6.58 -20.44 -12.91
N ALA A 363 -6.72 -21.28 -13.93
CA ALA A 363 -7.20 -22.64 -13.78
C ALA A 363 -6.23 -23.52 -12.96
N SER A 364 -4.92 -23.33 -13.13
CA SER A 364 -3.90 -24.00 -12.30
C SER A 364 -4.02 -23.61 -10.84
N LEU A 365 -4.15 -22.31 -10.56
CA LEU A 365 -4.26 -21.77 -9.21
C LEU A 365 -5.54 -22.27 -8.53
N ALA A 366 -6.66 -22.28 -9.25
CA ALA A 366 -7.92 -22.82 -8.76
C ALA A 366 -7.81 -24.31 -8.40
N ALA A 367 -7.18 -25.11 -9.26
CA ALA A 367 -6.95 -26.53 -8.99
C ALA A 367 -6.02 -26.75 -7.78
N ASN A 368 -5.00 -25.90 -7.62
CA ASN A 368 -4.08 -25.98 -6.47
C ASN A 368 -4.76 -25.64 -5.15
N TRP A 369 -5.61 -24.60 -5.11
CA TRP A 369 -6.44 -24.31 -3.94
C TRP A 369 -7.40 -25.44 -3.59
N ALA A 370 -8.09 -26.00 -4.60
CA ALA A 370 -9.01 -27.11 -4.38
C ALA A 370 -8.28 -28.38 -3.91
N ARG A 371 -7.07 -28.64 -4.43
CA ARG A 371 -6.21 -29.73 -3.98
C ARG A 371 -5.74 -29.54 -2.53
N LEU A 372 -5.33 -28.34 -2.15
CA LEU A 372 -4.94 -28.00 -0.78
C LEU A 372 -6.10 -28.26 0.19
N ARG A 373 -7.31 -27.77 -0.15
CA ARG A 373 -8.53 -27.96 0.65
C ARG A 373 -8.87 -29.43 0.88
N ARG A 374 -8.71 -30.28 -0.14
CA ARG A 374 -9.07 -31.71 -0.06
C ARG A 374 -7.98 -32.59 0.55
N ALA A 375 -6.74 -32.13 0.64
CA ALA A 375 -5.66 -32.88 1.26
C ALA A 375 -5.88 -32.95 2.79
N ALA A 376 -5.64 -34.13 3.37
CA ALA A 376 -5.61 -34.28 4.82
C ALA A 376 -4.42 -33.51 5.41
N PRO A 377 -4.50 -32.95 6.63
CA PRO A 377 -3.41 -32.16 7.22
C PRO A 377 -2.03 -32.83 7.15
N GLY A 378 -1.93 -34.12 7.47
CA GLY A 378 -0.68 -34.87 7.42
C GLY A 378 -0.08 -35.07 6.02
N GLU A 379 -0.87 -34.88 4.96
CA GLU A 379 -0.42 -34.99 3.56
C GLU A 379 -0.04 -33.63 2.95
N ARG A 380 -0.35 -32.52 3.65
CA ARG A 380 -0.14 -31.17 3.13
C ARG A 380 1.33 -30.78 3.21
N ARG A 381 1.89 -30.40 2.06
CA ARG A 381 3.26 -29.87 1.98
C ARG A 381 3.29 -28.35 2.03
N VAL A 382 3.87 -27.80 3.10
CA VAL A 382 3.90 -26.35 3.38
C VAL A 382 5.34 -25.87 3.49
N ALA A 383 5.68 -24.79 2.79
CA ALA A 383 6.97 -24.13 2.95
C ALA A 383 6.83 -22.84 3.76
N LEU A 384 7.64 -22.66 4.81
CA LEU A 384 7.80 -21.43 5.57
C LEU A 384 9.05 -20.70 5.05
N VAL A 385 8.89 -19.50 4.52
CA VAL A 385 9.98 -18.71 3.90
C VAL A 385 10.27 -17.48 4.76
N LEU A 386 11.51 -17.38 5.25
CA LEU A 386 12.01 -16.26 6.04
C LEU A 386 12.75 -15.27 5.15
N ALA A 387 12.43 -13.98 5.24
CA ALA A 387 13.16 -12.95 4.50
C ALA A 387 14.57 -12.73 5.08
N ASN A 388 15.53 -12.28 4.27
CA ASN A 388 16.91 -12.05 4.71
C ASN A 388 17.55 -10.88 3.96
N TYR A 389 17.41 -9.67 4.51
CA TYR A 389 18.05 -8.46 3.98
C TYR A 389 18.55 -7.60 5.16
N PRO A 390 19.82 -7.16 5.15
CA PRO A 390 20.85 -7.56 4.17
C PRO A 390 21.13 -9.07 4.19
N ASN A 391 21.69 -9.62 3.10
CA ASN A 391 21.86 -11.07 2.87
C ASN A 391 22.98 -11.69 3.74
N ARG A 392 22.93 -11.48 5.05
CA ARG A 392 23.94 -11.92 6.04
C ARG A 392 23.33 -12.86 7.07
N ASP A 393 24.19 -13.66 7.69
CA ASP A 393 23.78 -14.65 8.70
C ASP A 393 23.20 -14.02 9.96
N GLY A 394 23.66 -12.84 10.38
CA GLY A 394 23.05 -12.12 11.51
C GLY A 394 21.67 -11.54 11.21
N ARG A 395 21.22 -11.67 9.94
CA ARG A 395 20.07 -10.97 9.36
C ARG A 395 18.97 -11.88 8.82
N ILE A 396 19.03 -13.18 9.06
CA ILE A 396 17.98 -14.12 8.64
C ILE A 396 16.71 -13.82 9.44
N GLY A 397 15.54 -13.85 8.78
CA GLY A 397 14.26 -13.56 9.41
C GLY A 397 13.99 -12.06 9.60
N ASN A 398 14.24 -11.24 8.59
CA ASN A 398 13.80 -9.85 8.67
C ASN A 398 12.26 -9.77 8.74
N GLY A 399 11.76 -8.84 9.55
CA GLY A 399 10.36 -8.76 9.99
C GLY A 399 10.16 -7.58 10.92
N VAL A 400 9.68 -6.45 10.40
CA VAL A 400 9.50 -5.22 11.22
C VAL A 400 8.52 -5.51 12.36
N GLY A 401 8.97 -5.32 13.61
CA GLY A 401 8.15 -5.50 14.80
C GLY A 401 7.75 -6.95 15.13
N LEU A 402 8.25 -7.94 14.38
CA LEU A 402 7.92 -9.36 14.54
C LEU A 402 9.16 -10.18 14.93
N ASP A 403 9.03 -11.01 15.96
CA ASP A 403 10.00 -12.07 16.28
C ASP A 403 9.81 -13.23 15.30
N THR A 404 10.45 -13.15 14.13
CA THR A 404 10.25 -14.11 13.04
C THR A 404 10.70 -15.53 13.40
N PRO A 405 11.81 -15.79 14.13
CA PRO A 405 12.13 -17.17 14.51
C PRO A 405 11.14 -17.74 15.52
N ALA A 406 10.74 -16.98 16.54
CA ALA A 406 9.73 -17.44 17.48
C ALA A 406 8.36 -17.61 16.82
N SER A 407 8.03 -16.77 15.84
CA SER A 407 6.79 -16.86 15.06
C SER A 407 6.80 -18.08 14.14
N ALA A 408 7.90 -18.37 13.45
CA ALA A 408 8.04 -19.58 12.64
C ALA A 408 7.93 -20.85 13.49
N ALA A 409 8.57 -20.87 14.66
CA ALA A 409 8.44 -21.95 15.63
C ALA A 409 7.00 -22.09 16.18
N ALA A 410 6.31 -20.97 16.44
CA ALA A 410 4.91 -20.99 16.86
C ALA A 410 3.96 -21.48 15.75
N ILE A 411 4.26 -21.17 14.48
CA ILE A 411 3.56 -21.72 13.32
C ILE A 411 3.79 -23.23 13.24
N LEU A 412 5.02 -23.72 13.38
CA LEU A 412 5.33 -25.15 13.40
C LEU A 412 4.55 -25.89 14.50
N LEU A 413 4.49 -25.31 15.71
CA LEU A 413 3.68 -25.84 16.82
C LEU A 413 2.18 -25.87 16.49
N ALA A 414 1.67 -24.83 15.82
CA ALA A 414 0.26 -24.79 15.39
C ALA A 414 -0.04 -25.83 14.31
N LEU A 415 0.90 -26.08 13.39
CA LEU A 415 0.78 -27.11 12.36
C LEU A 415 0.81 -28.51 12.98
N ASP A 416 1.73 -28.79 13.91
CA ASP A 416 1.79 -30.05 14.65
C ASP A 416 0.46 -30.32 15.39
N GLY A 417 -0.03 -29.32 16.13
CA GLY A 417 -1.31 -29.40 16.83
C GLY A 417 -2.53 -29.58 15.91
N ALA A 418 -2.41 -29.21 14.64
CA ALA A 418 -3.43 -29.42 13.60
C ALA A 418 -3.25 -30.75 12.82
N GLY A 419 -2.24 -31.56 13.15
CA GLY A 419 -1.99 -32.88 12.57
C GLY A 419 -1.19 -32.87 11.27
N TYR A 420 -0.42 -31.81 10.98
CA TYR A 420 0.54 -31.80 9.89
C TYR A 420 1.76 -32.65 10.25
N ASP A 421 2.39 -33.26 9.24
CA ASP A 421 3.68 -33.94 9.43
C ASP A 421 4.81 -32.90 9.46
N VAL A 422 5.17 -32.45 10.66
CA VAL A 422 6.27 -31.50 10.91
C VAL A 422 7.60 -32.20 11.22
N GLY A 423 7.67 -33.53 11.16
CA GLY A 423 8.88 -34.30 11.50
C GLY A 423 9.52 -33.89 12.85
N ASP A 424 10.85 -33.79 12.85
CA ASP A 424 11.65 -33.35 14.01
C ASP A 424 11.90 -31.82 14.03
N ALA A 425 10.96 -31.02 13.52
CA ALA A 425 11.11 -29.56 13.46
C ALA A 425 11.31 -28.96 14.87
N PRO A 426 12.29 -28.05 15.06
CA PRO A 426 12.40 -27.30 16.30
C PRO A 426 11.17 -26.42 16.55
N LEU A 427 10.63 -26.47 17.77
CA LEU A 427 9.41 -25.74 18.18
C LEU A 427 9.71 -24.48 19.02
N ASP A 428 10.99 -24.12 19.15
CA ASP A 428 11.45 -22.86 19.70
C ASP A 428 12.36 -22.13 18.70
N GLY A 429 12.34 -20.80 18.74
CA GLY A 429 13.03 -19.97 17.75
C GLY A 429 14.56 -20.09 17.82
N ALA A 430 15.14 -20.35 19.00
CA ALA A 430 16.58 -20.45 19.17
C ALA A 430 17.13 -21.73 18.55
N ALA A 431 16.49 -22.87 18.82
CA ALA A 431 16.83 -24.15 18.21
C ALA A 431 16.60 -24.13 16.68
N LEU A 432 15.53 -23.47 16.22
CA LEU A 432 15.29 -23.28 14.79
C LEU A 432 16.45 -22.52 14.13
N MET A 433 16.86 -21.38 14.69
CA MET A 433 17.99 -20.61 14.15
C MET A 433 19.31 -21.36 14.21
N ALA A 434 19.56 -22.16 15.25
CA ALA A 434 20.75 -23.00 15.34
C ALA A 434 20.83 -24.00 14.18
N VAL A 435 19.71 -24.63 13.81
CA VAL A 435 19.63 -25.53 12.65
C VAL A 435 19.85 -24.76 11.34
N MET A 436 19.21 -23.60 11.17
CA MET A 436 19.31 -22.79 9.96
C MET A 436 20.73 -22.28 9.72
N LEU A 437 21.39 -21.75 10.76
CA LEU A 437 22.75 -21.20 10.67
C LEU A 437 23.82 -22.27 10.45
N ALA A 438 23.56 -23.51 10.88
CA ALA A 438 24.45 -24.64 10.62
C ALA A 438 24.40 -25.12 9.16
N GLY A 439 23.33 -24.81 8.43
CA GLY A 439 23.12 -25.18 7.03
C GLY A 439 23.63 -24.14 6.02
N VAL A 440 23.13 -24.27 4.79
CA VAL A 440 23.32 -23.28 3.71
C VAL A 440 22.47 -22.05 4.01
N THR A 441 23.04 -20.86 3.84
CA THR A 441 22.38 -19.56 4.02
C THR A 441 22.55 -18.73 2.74
N ASN A 442 22.23 -17.43 2.76
CA ASN A 442 22.53 -16.55 1.62
C ASN A 442 24.00 -16.08 1.57
N ASP A 443 24.81 -16.40 2.59
CA ASP A 443 26.24 -16.15 2.54
C ASP A 443 26.86 -17.00 1.44
N ILE A 444 27.65 -16.36 0.55
CA ILE A 444 28.25 -16.98 -0.63
C ILE A 444 29.24 -18.11 -0.29
N VAL A 445 29.79 -18.12 0.93
CA VAL A 445 30.66 -19.20 1.41
C VAL A 445 29.88 -20.31 2.14
N SER A 446 28.61 -20.09 2.47
CA SER A 446 27.79 -21.10 3.15
C SER A 446 27.59 -22.41 2.38
N PRO A 447 27.63 -22.47 1.03
CA PRO A 447 27.57 -23.74 0.30
C PRO A 447 28.72 -24.71 0.63
N ASP A 448 29.82 -24.22 1.22
CA ASP A 448 30.95 -25.05 1.64
C ASP A 448 30.75 -25.65 3.05
N ARG A 449 29.70 -25.25 3.78
CA ARG A 449 29.33 -25.84 5.08
C ARG A 449 28.89 -27.29 4.85
N ARG A 450 29.37 -28.20 5.70
CA ARG A 450 28.96 -29.61 5.64
C ARG A 450 27.47 -29.71 5.97
N GLY A 451 26.65 -30.12 5.01
CA GLY A 451 25.23 -30.35 5.25
C GLY A 451 24.60 -31.23 4.18
N ASP A 452 23.71 -32.12 4.63
CA ASP A 452 22.93 -33.03 3.79
C ASP A 452 21.61 -32.37 3.33
N GLY A 453 21.60 -31.04 3.26
CA GLY A 453 20.40 -30.23 2.97
C GLY A 453 19.90 -30.43 1.52
N PRO A 454 18.64 -30.04 1.23
CA PRO A 454 18.06 -30.17 -0.09
C PRO A 454 18.91 -29.50 -1.17
N ALA A 455 19.01 -30.16 -2.32
CA ALA A 455 19.70 -29.67 -3.49
C ALA A 455 18.86 -29.92 -4.74
N LEU A 456 19.00 -29.06 -5.75
CA LEU A 456 18.38 -29.22 -7.07
C LEU A 456 19.47 -29.55 -8.08
N SER A 457 19.38 -30.70 -8.75
CA SER A 457 20.39 -31.06 -9.75
C SER A 457 20.38 -30.06 -10.91
N LEU A 458 21.56 -29.80 -11.51
CA LEU A 458 21.64 -28.95 -12.70
C LEU A 458 20.76 -29.46 -13.86
N ALA A 459 20.53 -30.78 -13.94
CA ALA A 459 19.66 -31.37 -14.96
C ALA A 459 18.19 -30.99 -14.76
N GLU A 460 17.68 -31.13 -13.52
CA GLU A 460 16.31 -30.73 -13.18
C GLU A 460 16.12 -29.21 -13.34
N TYR A 461 17.11 -28.44 -12.93
CA TYR A 461 17.11 -26.99 -13.13
C TYR A 461 17.05 -26.62 -14.61
N ARG A 462 17.88 -27.23 -15.46
CA ARG A 462 17.91 -26.95 -16.91
C ARG A 462 16.58 -27.28 -17.57
N ASP A 463 15.93 -28.40 -17.22
CA ASP A 463 14.58 -28.71 -17.74
C ASP A 463 13.54 -27.63 -17.38
N ALA A 464 13.61 -27.05 -16.18
CA ALA A 464 12.73 -25.94 -15.81
C ALA A 464 13.11 -24.63 -16.52
N PHE A 465 14.41 -24.33 -16.60
CA PHE A 465 14.97 -23.14 -17.22
C PHE A 465 14.67 -23.05 -18.72
N ASP A 466 14.72 -24.19 -19.42
CA ASP A 466 14.43 -24.27 -20.86
C ASP A 466 12.95 -24.02 -21.20
N ARG A 467 12.05 -24.11 -20.21
CA ARG A 467 10.61 -23.81 -20.37
C ARG A 467 10.24 -22.36 -20.07
N LEU A 468 11.19 -21.55 -19.62
CA LEU A 468 10.96 -20.12 -19.40
C LEU A 468 10.65 -19.41 -20.72
N PRO A 469 9.89 -18.30 -20.69
CA PRO A 469 9.77 -17.41 -21.84
C PRO A 469 11.16 -16.99 -22.35
N ASP A 470 11.32 -16.93 -23.67
CA ASP A 470 12.63 -16.65 -24.30
C ASP A 470 13.27 -15.35 -23.80
N GLY A 471 12.47 -14.29 -23.63
CA GLY A 471 12.95 -13.01 -23.10
C GLY A 471 13.48 -13.11 -21.67
N ALA A 472 12.80 -13.86 -20.79
CA ALA A 472 13.24 -14.06 -19.41
C ALA A 472 14.53 -14.90 -19.35
N ARG A 473 14.58 -15.99 -20.15
CA ARG A 473 15.77 -16.85 -20.26
C ARG A 473 16.98 -16.06 -20.76
N ALA A 474 16.80 -15.27 -21.82
CA ALA A 474 17.85 -14.44 -22.39
C ALA A 474 18.36 -13.39 -21.39
N ALA A 475 17.45 -12.67 -20.71
CA ALA A 475 17.83 -11.66 -19.72
C ALA A 475 18.65 -12.26 -18.56
N MET A 476 18.31 -13.47 -18.11
CA MET A 476 19.04 -14.14 -17.04
C MET A 476 20.43 -14.60 -17.49
N LEU A 477 20.56 -15.18 -18.69
CA LEU A 477 21.86 -15.56 -19.26
C LEU A 477 22.75 -14.35 -19.53
N GLU A 478 22.18 -13.24 -20.00
CA GLU A 478 22.89 -11.99 -20.23
C GLU A 478 23.44 -11.40 -18.93
N ARG A 479 22.65 -11.44 -17.85
CA ARG A 479 23.05 -10.88 -16.56
C ARG A 479 23.99 -11.80 -15.77
N TRP A 480 23.70 -13.10 -15.72
CA TRP A 480 24.31 -14.03 -14.77
C TRP A 480 25.16 -15.12 -15.42
N GLY A 481 25.19 -15.20 -16.75
CA GLY A 481 25.96 -16.21 -17.47
C GLY A 481 25.28 -17.59 -17.48
N GLN A 482 26.07 -18.66 -17.42
CA GLN A 482 25.55 -20.03 -17.43
C GLN A 482 25.17 -20.52 -16.02
N PRO A 483 24.13 -21.35 -15.87
CA PRO A 483 23.70 -21.84 -14.55
C PRO A 483 24.77 -22.55 -13.73
N ASP A 484 25.69 -23.27 -14.38
CA ASP A 484 26.78 -24.00 -13.71
C ASP A 484 27.88 -23.10 -13.13
N ALA A 485 27.89 -21.81 -13.49
CA ALA A 485 28.80 -20.82 -12.93
C ALA A 485 28.22 -20.10 -11.70
N ASP A 486 26.97 -20.38 -11.30
CA ASP A 486 26.34 -19.74 -10.15
C ASP A 486 27.08 -20.12 -8.84
N PRO A 487 27.33 -19.17 -7.93
CA PRO A 487 28.08 -19.41 -6.70
C PRO A 487 27.49 -20.50 -5.79
N PHE A 488 26.19 -20.78 -5.89
CA PHE A 488 25.51 -21.80 -5.10
C PHE A 488 25.56 -23.21 -5.70
N VAL A 489 26.24 -23.39 -6.84
CA VAL A 489 26.44 -24.72 -7.43
C VAL A 489 27.63 -25.42 -6.78
N ARG A 490 27.39 -26.62 -6.24
CA ARG A 490 28.43 -27.56 -5.76
C ARG A 490 28.06 -28.97 -6.18
N ASP A 491 29.05 -29.76 -6.60
CA ASP A 491 28.87 -31.16 -7.01
C ASP A 491 27.78 -31.39 -8.07
N GLY A 492 27.59 -30.42 -8.98
CA GLY A 492 26.61 -30.50 -10.06
C GLY A 492 25.15 -30.23 -9.65
N ALA A 493 24.93 -29.62 -8.48
CA ALA A 493 23.61 -29.23 -7.98
C ALA A 493 23.64 -27.86 -7.31
N PHE A 494 22.51 -27.15 -7.33
CA PHE A 494 22.28 -25.97 -6.50
C PHE A 494 22.10 -26.40 -5.05
N ARG A 495 22.93 -25.87 -4.15
CA ARG A 495 22.77 -25.99 -2.70
C ARG A 495 21.79 -24.91 -2.24
N LEU A 496 20.71 -25.32 -1.56
CA LEU A 496 19.61 -24.42 -1.22
C LEU A 496 19.56 -24.18 0.30
N ALA A 497 19.24 -22.95 0.69
CA ALA A 497 19.05 -22.56 2.09
C ALA A 497 17.70 -23.05 2.64
N VAL A 498 17.53 -24.37 2.70
CA VAL A 498 16.29 -25.06 3.05
C VAL A 498 16.55 -26.17 4.06
N HIS A 499 15.64 -26.32 5.01
CA HIS A 499 15.58 -27.45 5.93
C HIS A 499 14.20 -28.10 5.82
N GLN A 500 14.17 -29.40 5.58
CA GLN A 500 12.92 -30.16 5.46
C GLN A 500 12.66 -30.99 6.72
N PHE A 501 11.45 -30.89 7.27
CA PHE A 501 10.97 -31.62 8.42
C PHE A 501 9.62 -32.27 8.06
N GLY A 502 9.64 -33.57 7.76
CA GLY A 502 8.44 -34.26 7.26
C GLY A 502 7.92 -33.61 5.96
N ASN A 503 6.68 -33.15 6.01
CA ASN A 503 6.00 -32.42 4.93
C ASN A 503 6.07 -30.89 5.10
N VAL A 504 6.87 -30.36 6.03
CA VAL A 504 7.11 -28.92 6.15
C VAL A 504 8.55 -28.59 5.78
N ALA A 505 8.75 -27.52 5.02
CA ALA A 505 10.09 -26.97 4.74
C ALA A 505 10.21 -25.59 5.38
N VAL A 506 11.35 -25.29 6.00
CA VAL A 506 11.71 -23.94 6.47
C VAL A 506 12.90 -23.46 5.65
N ALA A 507 12.77 -22.29 5.04
CA ALA A 507 13.75 -21.78 4.09
C ALA A 507 14.11 -20.32 4.35
N VAL A 508 15.32 -19.95 3.96
CA VAL A 508 15.71 -18.54 3.80
C VAL A 508 15.42 -18.14 2.37
N GLN A 509 14.72 -17.02 2.18
CA GLN A 509 14.46 -16.49 0.85
C GLN A 509 15.79 -16.14 0.16
N PRO A 510 16.02 -16.59 -1.09
CA PRO A 510 17.27 -16.32 -1.77
C PRO A 510 17.55 -14.83 -1.99
N ALA A 511 18.83 -14.48 -1.97
CA ALA A 511 19.31 -13.14 -2.26
C ALA A 511 18.96 -12.68 -3.70
N ARG A 512 18.68 -11.39 -3.86
CA ARG A 512 18.32 -10.79 -5.18
C ARG A 512 19.49 -10.70 -6.17
N GLY A 513 20.72 -10.98 -5.74
CA GLY A 513 21.92 -11.00 -6.58
C GLY A 513 22.84 -9.77 -6.47
N TYR A 514 22.47 -8.72 -5.72
CA TYR A 514 23.34 -7.55 -5.50
C TYR A 514 24.70 -7.90 -4.86
N ASN A 515 24.76 -9.01 -4.10
CA ASN A 515 25.98 -9.52 -3.47
C ASN A 515 26.87 -10.37 -4.41
N ILE A 516 26.37 -10.80 -5.56
CA ILE A 516 27.11 -11.70 -6.49
C ILE A 516 28.09 -10.90 -7.35
N ASP A 517 27.62 -9.80 -7.93
CA ASP A 517 28.45 -8.85 -8.69
C ASP A 517 28.06 -7.41 -8.34
N PRO A 518 28.42 -6.94 -7.13
CA PRO A 518 27.92 -5.67 -6.61
C PRO A 518 28.21 -4.49 -7.53
N LYS A 519 29.40 -4.44 -8.14
CA LYS A 519 29.86 -3.33 -8.99
C LYS A 519 29.06 -3.16 -10.28
N ALA A 520 28.61 -4.24 -10.92
CA ALA A 520 27.78 -4.10 -12.13
C ALA A 520 26.27 -3.97 -11.80
N THR A 521 25.86 -4.30 -10.57
CA THR A 521 24.43 -4.44 -10.22
C THR A 521 23.81 -3.17 -9.63
N TYR A 522 24.57 -2.38 -8.86
CA TYR A 522 23.99 -1.28 -8.06
C TYR A 522 23.34 -0.15 -8.89
N HIS A 523 23.69 -0.05 -10.18
CA HIS A 523 23.09 0.88 -11.14
C HIS A 523 21.86 0.32 -11.88
N ASP A 524 21.43 -0.92 -11.62
CA ASP A 524 20.29 -1.53 -12.30
C ASP A 524 19.07 -1.66 -11.37
N PRO A 525 18.10 -0.71 -11.47
CA PRO A 525 16.84 -0.79 -10.74
C PRO A 525 15.97 -2.00 -11.08
N ALA A 526 16.16 -2.60 -12.25
CA ALA A 526 15.31 -3.67 -12.78
C ALA A 526 16.06 -5.02 -12.84
N LEU A 527 16.97 -5.25 -11.88
CA LEU A 527 17.78 -6.44 -11.79
C LEU A 527 16.94 -7.74 -11.81
N VAL A 528 17.21 -8.59 -12.79
CA VAL A 528 16.62 -9.93 -12.90
C VAL A 528 17.21 -10.88 -11.84
N PRO A 529 16.42 -11.82 -11.28
CA PRO A 529 16.91 -12.72 -10.24
C PRO A 529 18.02 -13.66 -10.75
N PRO A 530 18.97 -14.09 -9.89
CA PRO A 530 20.03 -15.03 -10.25
C PRO A 530 19.52 -16.47 -10.40
N HIS A 531 20.36 -17.37 -10.92
CA HIS A 531 20.00 -18.78 -11.13
C HIS A 531 19.61 -19.48 -9.83
N ALA A 532 20.35 -19.27 -8.73
CA ALA A 532 20.03 -19.82 -7.41
C ALA A 532 18.63 -19.42 -6.90
N TYR A 533 18.20 -18.17 -7.17
CA TYR A 533 16.87 -17.70 -6.81
C TYR A 533 15.77 -18.50 -7.52
N LEU A 534 15.91 -18.67 -8.84
CA LEU A 534 14.97 -19.49 -9.60
C LEU A 534 15.05 -20.97 -9.17
N ALA A 535 16.24 -21.50 -8.92
CA ALA A 535 16.45 -22.89 -8.51
C ALA A 535 15.69 -23.22 -7.22
N PHE A 536 15.71 -22.31 -6.24
CA PHE A 536 14.92 -22.44 -5.02
C PHE A 536 13.42 -22.60 -5.30
N HIS A 537 12.86 -21.75 -6.15
CA HIS A 537 11.44 -21.81 -6.51
C HIS A 537 11.08 -23.04 -7.37
N VAL A 538 11.98 -23.48 -8.25
CA VAL A 538 11.83 -24.74 -9.00
C VAL A 538 11.83 -25.94 -8.06
N TRP A 539 12.70 -25.95 -7.04
CA TRP A 539 12.72 -27.01 -6.04
C TRP A 539 11.43 -27.03 -5.23
N LEU A 540 10.92 -25.87 -4.80
CA LEU A 540 9.63 -25.77 -4.09
C LEU A 540 8.47 -26.36 -4.90
N ASP A 541 8.39 -26.02 -6.20
CA ASP A 541 7.31 -26.48 -7.08
C ASP A 541 7.43 -27.96 -7.46
N ARG A 542 8.62 -28.41 -7.85
CA ARG A 542 8.80 -29.72 -8.52
C ARG A 542 9.35 -30.82 -7.65
N CYS A 543 10.25 -30.49 -6.73
CA CYS A 543 10.93 -31.50 -5.89
C CYS A 543 10.19 -31.66 -4.56
N PHE A 544 10.00 -30.57 -3.83
CA PHE A 544 9.20 -30.56 -2.60
C PHE A 544 7.70 -30.67 -2.93
N GLY A 545 7.25 -30.09 -4.05
CA GLY A 545 5.85 -30.15 -4.43
C GLY A 545 4.96 -29.40 -3.45
N ALA A 546 5.35 -28.18 -3.08
CA ALA A 546 4.64 -27.30 -2.16
C ALA A 546 3.18 -27.14 -2.58
N GLN A 547 2.27 -27.33 -1.64
CA GLN A 547 0.84 -27.05 -1.83
C GLN A 547 0.47 -25.66 -1.32
N ALA A 548 1.26 -25.10 -0.41
CA ALA A 548 1.16 -23.72 0.04
C ALA A 548 2.55 -23.20 0.45
N VAL A 549 2.74 -21.89 0.30
CA VAL A 549 3.91 -21.18 0.81
C VAL A 549 3.43 -20.13 1.80
N VAL A 550 4.05 -20.10 2.99
CA VAL A 550 3.83 -19.10 4.03
C VAL A 550 5.08 -18.24 4.13
N HIS A 551 4.97 -16.95 3.83
CA HIS A 551 6.07 -16.01 4.00
C HIS A 551 5.99 -15.40 5.40
N VAL A 552 6.98 -15.63 6.25
CA VAL A 552 6.90 -15.30 7.68
C VAL A 552 7.50 -13.91 7.94
N GLY A 553 6.63 -12.91 8.02
CA GLY A 553 6.98 -11.54 8.36
C GLY A 553 7.13 -10.60 7.16
N LYS A 554 6.82 -9.32 7.39
CA LYS A 554 7.01 -8.24 6.43
C LYS A 554 8.52 -7.95 6.24
N HIS A 555 9.07 -7.96 5.03
CA HIS A 555 8.51 -8.47 3.79
C HIS A 555 9.60 -9.22 3.05
N GLY A 556 9.24 -10.19 2.23
CA GLY A 556 10.12 -10.84 1.28
C GLY A 556 10.46 -9.95 0.09
N ASN A 557 11.26 -10.48 -0.84
CA ASN A 557 11.70 -9.79 -2.05
C ASN A 557 11.01 -10.29 -3.35
N LEU A 558 10.15 -11.32 -3.26
CA LEU A 558 9.51 -12.01 -4.39
C LEU A 558 8.49 -11.12 -5.11
N GLU A 559 7.59 -10.50 -4.34
CA GLU A 559 6.56 -9.57 -4.80
C GLU A 559 7.15 -8.26 -5.33
N TRP A 560 8.46 -8.02 -5.14
CA TRP A 560 9.17 -6.85 -5.63
C TRP A 560 10.02 -7.12 -6.87
N LEU A 561 10.14 -8.37 -7.33
CA LEU A 561 10.93 -8.69 -8.53
C LEU A 561 10.42 -7.93 -9.78
N PRO A 562 11.29 -7.68 -10.79
CA PRO A 562 10.92 -6.87 -11.94
C PRO A 562 9.73 -7.45 -12.72
N GLY A 563 8.82 -6.58 -13.16
CA GLY A 563 7.63 -6.96 -13.91
C GLY A 563 6.57 -5.88 -13.87
N LYS A 564 5.34 -6.22 -14.31
CA LYS A 564 4.20 -5.32 -14.21
C LYS A 564 3.82 -5.06 -12.75
N ALA A 565 3.26 -3.88 -12.48
CA ALA A 565 2.77 -3.51 -11.14
C ALA A 565 1.57 -4.36 -10.70
N LEU A 566 0.62 -4.60 -11.60
CA LEU A 566 -0.51 -5.50 -11.37
C LEU A 566 -0.91 -6.24 -12.66
N ALA A 567 -1.78 -7.25 -12.53
CA ALA A 567 -2.21 -8.12 -13.63
C ALA A 567 -1.01 -8.65 -14.44
N LEU A 568 -0.16 -9.43 -13.76
CA LEU A 568 1.12 -9.89 -14.29
C LEU A 568 0.97 -10.67 -15.60
N SER A 569 2.00 -10.59 -16.45
CA SER A 569 2.20 -11.43 -17.63
C SER A 569 3.10 -12.63 -17.30
N ARG A 570 3.19 -13.62 -18.20
CA ARG A 570 4.10 -14.78 -18.07
C ARG A 570 5.58 -14.41 -18.00
N GLU A 571 5.92 -13.17 -18.37
CA GLU A 571 7.29 -12.65 -18.37
C GLU A 571 7.66 -11.92 -17.08
N CYS A 572 6.69 -11.76 -16.15
CA CYS A 572 6.94 -11.10 -14.88
C CYS A 572 7.62 -12.07 -13.90
N TRP A 573 8.78 -11.67 -13.35
CA TRP A 573 9.55 -12.51 -12.43
C TRP A 573 8.81 -12.97 -11.17
N PRO A 574 7.92 -12.17 -10.54
CA PRO A 574 7.12 -12.67 -9.43
C PRO A 574 6.22 -13.86 -9.84
N GLU A 575 5.68 -13.86 -11.07
CA GLU A 575 4.87 -14.98 -11.57
C GLU A 575 5.73 -16.19 -11.91
N ILE A 576 6.87 -15.98 -12.58
CA ILE A 576 7.81 -17.04 -12.94
C ILE A 576 8.27 -17.80 -11.69
N CYS A 577 8.55 -17.08 -10.61
CA CYS A 577 9.07 -17.66 -9.37
C CYS A 577 7.95 -18.21 -8.46
N ALA A 578 6.85 -17.48 -8.26
CA ALA A 578 5.78 -17.92 -7.36
C ALA A 578 4.95 -19.07 -7.95
N GLY A 579 4.77 -19.07 -9.28
CA GLY A 579 3.86 -19.97 -9.97
C GLY A 579 2.40 -19.85 -9.47
N PRO A 580 1.52 -20.78 -9.86
CA PRO A 580 0.13 -20.84 -9.43
C PRO A 580 -0.03 -21.53 -8.05
N THR A 581 0.90 -21.31 -7.13
CA THR A 581 0.88 -21.94 -5.79
C THR A 581 0.20 -21.02 -4.77
N PRO A 582 -0.73 -21.52 -3.93
CA PRO A 582 -1.31 -20.77 -2.81
C PRO A 582 -0.25 -20.08 -1.95
N GLN A 583 -0.39 -18.77 -1.74
CA GLN A 583 0.51 -17.94 -0.95
C GLN A 583 -0.23 -17.41 0.28
N LEU A 584 0.32 -17.58 1.47
CA LEU A 584 -0.15 -17.00 2.72
C LEU A 584 0.95 -16.13 3.32
N TYR A 585 0.55 -15.08 4.03
CA TYR A 585 1.49 -14.06 4.48
C TYR A 585 1.09 -13.45 5.83
N PRO A 586 1.64 -13.96 6.95
CA PRO A 586 1.71 -13.20 8.19
C PRO A 586 2.30 -11.81 7.97
N PHE A 587 1.50 -10.76 8.17
CA PHE A 587 1.87 -9.39 7.83
C PHE A 587 1.41 -8.40 8.90
N ILE A 588 2.18 -7.35 9.19
CA ILE A 588 1.82 -6.39 10.24
C ILE A 588 0.60 -5.55 9.83
N VAL A 589 -0.39 -5.41 10.72
CA VAL A 589 -1.69 -4.77 10.42
C VAL A 589 -1.58 -3.29 10.02
N ASN A 590 -0.52 -2.61 10.47
CA ASN A 590 -0.29 -1.20 10.18
C ASN A 590 0.49 -0.96 8.89
N ASP A 591 0.78 -1.98 8.07
CA ASP A 591 1.49 -1.78 6.81
C ASP A 591 0.67 -2.19 5.58
N PRO A 592 -0.38 -1.42 5.25
CA PRO A 592 -1.29 -1.74 4.16
C PRO A 592 -0.62 -1.75 2.79
N GLY A 593 0.39 -0.90 2.59
CA GLY A 593 0.97 -0.69 1.26
C GLY A 593 1.67 -1.95 0.74
N GLU A 594 2.60 -2.47 1.52
CA GLU A 594 3.42 -3.59 1.08
C GLU A 594 2.64 -4.91 1.10
N GLY A 595 1.75 -5.11 2.07
CA GLY A 595 0.83 -6.25 2.03
C GLY A 595 -0.09 -6.20 0.80
N THR A 596 -0.52 -5.02 0.36
CA THR A 596 -1.27 -4.85 -0.89
C THR A 596 -0.43 -5.24 -2.11
N GLN A 597 0.87 -4.94 -2.12
CA GLN A 597 1.77 -5.38 -3.19
C GLN A 597 1.83 -6.91 -3.29
N ALA A 598 1.95 -7.61 -2.16
CA ALA A 598 1.92 -9.06 -2.11
C ALA A 598 0.57 -9.63 -2.62
N LYS A 599 -0.56 -9.05 -2.19
CA LYS A 599 -1.90 -9.42 -2.69
C LYS A 599 -2.01 -9.31 -4.21
N ARG A 600 -1.49 -8.22 -4.79
CA ARG A 600 -1.71 -7.89 -6.21
C ARG A 600 -0.72 -8.55 -7.17
N ARG A 601 0.51 -8.86 -6.73
CA ARG A 601 1.54 -9.47 -7.59
C ARG A 601 1.66 -10.98 -7.42
N ILE A 602 1.52 -11.50 -6.21
CA ILE A 602 1.63 -12.95 -5.94
C ILE A 602 0.34 -13.60 -5.45
N GLY A 603 -0.77 -12.86 -5.37
CA GLY A 603 -2.07 -13.41 -4.99
C GLY A 603 -2.13 -13.85 -3.52
N ALA A 604 -1.34 -13.21 -2.65
CA ALA A 604 -1.21 -13.60 -1.26
C ALA A 604 -2.52 -13.42 -0.46
N VAL A 605 -2.83 -14.41 0.37
CA VAL A 605 -3.74 -14.26 1.50
C VAL A 605 -2.95 -13.63 2.63
N ILE A 606 -3.22 -12.37 2.93
CA ILE A 606 -2.65 -11.75 4.11
C ILE A 606 -3.32 -12.35 5.34
N VAL A 607 -2.54 -12.65 6.37
CA VAL A 607 -3.02 -12.96 7.70
C VAL A 607 -2.42 -11.92 8.62
N ASP A 608 -3.16 -10.85 8.85
CA ASP A 608 -2.61 -9.72 9.58
C ASP A 608 -2.28 -10.09 11.03
N HIS A 609 -1.26 -9.45 11.59
CA HIS A 609 -0.81 -9.66 12.95
C HIS A 609 -0.65 -8.34 13.69
N LEU A 610 -0.71 -8.43 15.02
CA LEU A 610 -0.62 -7.28 15.91
C LEU A 610 0.74 -6.60 15.80
N THR A 611 0.78 -5.29 16.06
CA THR A 611 2.01 -4.53 16.21
C THR A 611 2.70 -4.90 17.54
N PRO A 612 4.02 -4.68 17.68
CA PRO A 612 4.68 -4.90 18.96
C PRO A 612 4.06 -4.01 20.06
N PRO A 613 4.00 -4.50 21.31
CA PRO A 613 3.43 -3.74 22.42
C PRO A 613 4.23 -2.45 22.64
N LEU A 614 3.52 -1.33 22.73
CA LEU A 614 4.11 -0.02 23.00
C LEU A 614 4.13 0.27 24.50
N THR A 615 5.12 1.06 24.92
CA THR A 615 5.26 1.59 26.27
C THR A 615 5.85 3.00 26.21
N ARG A 616 5.86 3.71 27.35
CA ARG A 616 6.57 4.99 27.50
C ARG A 616 8.08 4.76 27.64
N ALA A 617 8.88 5.65 27.09
CA ALA A 617 10.34 5.60 27.17
C ALA A 617 10.85 5.75 28.62
N GLU A 618 10.25 6.65 29.40
CA GLU A 618 10.68 6.98 30.77
C GLU A 618 12.12 7.55 30.85
N SER A 619 12.51 8.08 32.00
CA SER A 619 13.86 8.62 32.25
C SER A 619 14.78 7.55 32.84
N TYR A 620 16.04 7.53 32.42
CA TYR A 620 17.05 6.59 32.92
C TYR A 620 18.45 7.22 32.99
N GLY A 621 19.38 6.56 33.69
CA GLY A 621 20.80 6.90 33.67
C GLY A 621 21.08 8.41 33.86
N PRO A 622 21.88 9.03 32.97
CA PRO A 622 22.16 10.46 33.01
C PRO A 622 20.92 11.36 32.83
N LEU A 623 19.90 10.94 32.08
CA LEU A 623 18.67 11.73 31.89
C LEU A 623 17.92 11.92 33.22
N ARG A 624 17.82 10.85 34.01
CA ARG A 624 17.21 10.90 35.35
C ARG A 624 18.04 11.72 36.33
N GLN A 625 19.38 11.67 36.22
CA GLN A 625 20.27 12.50 37.03
C GLN A 625 20.09 13.99 36.69
N LEU A 626 19.98 14.33 35.40
CA LEU A 626 19.70 15.70 34.96
C LEU A 626 18.34 16.19 35.44
N GLU A 627 17.29 15.37 35.33
CA GLU A 627 15.95 15.68 35.83
C GLU A 627 16.00 16.03 37.34
N ALA A 628 16.65 15.20 38.15
CA ALA A 628 16.81 15.46 39.58
C ALA A 628 17.60 16.74 39.89
N LEU A 629 18.66 17.02 39.13
CA LEU A 629 19.46 18.24 39.29
C LEU A 629 18.67 19.50 38.89
N VAL A 630 17.90 19.43 37.80
CA VAL A 630 17.02 20.51 37.33
C VAL A 630 15.93 20.79 38.37
N ASP A 631 15.34 19.76 38.96
CA ASP A 631 14.36 19.94 40.03
C ASP A 631 14.98 20.55 41.29
N GLU A 632 16.17 20.10 41.69
CA GLU A 632 16.90 20.71 42.80
C GLU A 632 17.21 22.19 42.53
N TYR A 633 17.59 22.52 41.30
CA TYR A 633 17.86 23.90 40.86
C TYR A 633 16.63 24.79 41.05
N TYR A 634 15.45 24.36 40.59
CA TYR A 634 14.21 25.11 40.74
C TYR A 634 13.70 25.15 42.19
N LEU A 635 13.97 24.13 43.01
CA LEU A 635 13.67 24.16 44.45
C LEU A 635 14.58 25.16 45.21
N ALA A 636 15.83 25.30 44.78
CA ALA A 636 16.77 26.27 45.35
C ALA A 636 16.50 27.71 44.89
N ALA A 637 15.82 27.89 43.75
CA ALA A 637 15.46 29.17 43.17
C ALA A 637 14.63 30.02 44.15
N GLY A 638 15.27 31.01 44.78
CA GLY A 638 14.65 31.93 45.75
C GLY A 638 14.99 31.66 47.22
N MET A 639 15.69 30.56 47.55
CA MET A 639 16.10 30.24 48.93
C MET A 639 17.61 30.25 49.17
N ASP A 640 18.43 29.83 48.19
CA ASP A 640 19.89 29.77 48.33
C ASP A 640 20.63 30.11 47.01
N PRO A 641 20.99 31.39 46.80
CA PRO A 641 21.67 31.84 45.58
C PRO A 641 23.02 31.17 45.29
N ARG A 642 23.75 30.69 46.31
CA ARG A 642 25.05 30.04 46.10
C ARG A 642 24.89 28.63 45.58
N ARG A 643 23.83 27.94 46.00
CA ARG A 643 23.49 26.59 45.55
C ARG A 643 23.06 26.58 44.08
N ILE A 644 22.31 27.60 43.64
CA ILE A 644 21.84 27.77 42.26
C ILE A 644 23.01 27.78 41.26
N GLU A 645 24.04 28.59 41.52
CA GLU A 645 25.19 28.68 40.59
C GLU A 645 25.94 27.35 40.48
N ARG A 646 26.12 26.64 41.59
CA ARG A 646 26.73 25.30 41.57
C ARG A 646 25.89 24.29 40.79
N LEU A 647 24.59 24.24 41.04
CA LEU A 647 23.67 23.34 40.35
C LEU A 647 23.62 23.63 38.85
N ARG A 648 23.62 24.91 38.47
CA ARG A 648 23.70 25.32 37.05
C ARG A 648 24.95 24.75 36.39
N THR A 649 26.12 24.92 37.00
CA THR A 649 27.37 24.36 36.48
C THR A 649 27.31 22.85 36.36
N GLU A 650 26.79 22.16 37.38
CA GLU A 650 26.67 20.70 37.40
C GLU A 650 25.71 20.17 36.32
N ILE A 651 24.55 20.81 36.13
CA ILE A 651 23.60 20.47 35.06
C ILE A 651 24.24 20.64 33.69
N ILE A 652 24.90 21.78 33.45
CA ILE A 652 25.50 22.10 32.15
C ILE A 652 26.68 21.17 31.85
N ASP A 653 27.55 20.92 32.83
CA ASP A 653 28.68 20.01 32.66
C ASP A 653 28.21 18.58 32.38
N LEU A 654 27.16 18.12 33.08
CA LEU A 654 26.58 16.80 32.82
C LEU A 654 25.94 16.75 31.43
N ALA A 655 25.11 17.73 31.06
CA ALA A 655 24.48 17.80 29.74
C ALA A 655 25.53 17.77 28.60
N ARG A 656 26.58 18.60 28.71
CA ARG A 656 27.71 18.64 27.78
C ARG A 656 28.48 17.32 27.72
N SER A 657 28.71 16.70 28.88
CA SER A 657 29.47 15.44 28.93
C SER A 657 28.78 14.30 28.17
N GLN A 658 27.46 14.37 28.03
CA GLN A 658 26.61 13.43 27.33
C GLN A 658 26.24 13.88 25.91
N GLY A 659 26.48 15.15 25.54
CA GLY A 659 26.02 15.75 24.27
C GLY A 659 24.54 16.11 24.23
N LEU A 660 23.86 16.15 25.38
CA LEU A 660 22.44 16.48 25.49
C LEU A 660 22.16 17.98 25.35
N ASP A 661 23.16 18.83 25.59
CA ASP A 661 23.06 20.27 25.38
C ASP A 661 22.87 20.61 23.89
N ALA A 662 23.58 19.90 23.01
CA ALA A 662 23.40 19.99 21.57
C ALA A 662 22.02 19.46 21.14
N ASP A 663 21.64 18.26 21.61
CA ASP A 663 20.35 17.63 21.28
C ASP A 663 19.15 18.48 21.75
N ALA A 664 19.26 19.15 22.91
CA ALA A 664 18.22 20.03 23.45
C ALA A 664 18.21 21.45 22.85
N GLY A 665 19.16 21.78 21.98
CA GLY A 665 19.28 23.11 21.37
C GLY A 665 19.67 24.21 22.37
N MET A 666 20.46 23.87 23.40
CA MET A 666 20.91 24.84 24.40
C MET A 666 21.84 25.90 23.79
N VAL A 667 21.61 27.18 24.11
CA VAL A 667 22.48 28.28 23.69
C VAL A 667 23.04 28.99 24.93
N GLY A 668 24.33 28.77 25.19
CA GLY A 668 25.01 29.30 26.38
C GLY A 668 24.50 28.67 27.68
N ASP A 669 24.64 29.41 28.79
CA ASP A 669 24.43 28.91 30.15
C ASP A 669 23.23 29.59 30.85
N SER A 670 22.32 30.18 30.06
CA SER A 670 21.17 30.96 30.56
C SER A 670 20.05 30.09 31.14
N ASP A 671 19.09 30.73 31.80
CA ASP A 671 17.86 30.05 32.25
C ASP A 671 17.03 29.51 31.07
N ASP A 672 17.10 30.15 29.90
CA ASP A 672 16.46 29.66 28.68
C ASP A 672 17.09 28.35 28.20
N ALA A 673 18.41 28.19 28.37
CA ALA A 673 19.10 26.94 28.05
C ALA A 673 18.66 25.80 28.98
N LEU A 674 18.52 26.07 30.29
CA LEU A 674 17.98 25.10 31.24
C LEU A 674 16.52 24.74 30.92
N ALA A 675 15.70 25.72 30.55
CA ALA A 675 14.32 25.47 30.14
C ALA A 675 14.23 24.65 28.84
N ALA A 676 15.14 24.84 27.89
CA ALA A 676 15.23 24.02 26.68
C ALA A 676 15.57 22.56 27.02
N LEU A 677 16.56 22.34 27.90
CA LEU A 677 16.91 21.02 28.40
C LEU A 677 15.75 20.34 29.13
N ASP A 678 15.07 21.05 30.03
CA ASP A 678 13.94 20.53 30.80
C ASP A 678 12.77 20.10 29.89
N ASN A 679 12.45 20.93 28.88
CA ASN A 679 11.46 20.57 27.85
C ASN A 679 11.88 19.32 27.07
N TYR A 680 13.15 19.23 26.66
CA TYR A 680 13.67 18.10 25.92
C TYR A 680 13.61 16.80 26.74
N LEU A 681 14.00 16.83 28.01
CA LEU A 681 13.94 15.69 28.92
C LEU A 681 12.51 15.16 29.08
N CYS A 682 11.54 16.06 29.29
CA CYS A 682 10.13 15.69 29.38
C CYS A 682 9.61 15.07 28.06
N ASP A 683 9.99 15.64 26.92
CA ASP A 683 9.61 15.15 25.59
C ASP A 683 10.17 13.75 25.30
N LEU A 684 11.39 13.45 25.78
CA LEU A 684 11.98 12.10 25.69
C LEU A 684 11.22 11.11 26.58
N LYS A 685 10.95 11.48 27.83
CA LYS A 685 10.27 10.65 28.83
C LYS A 685 8.89 10.18 28.37
N GLU A 686 8.16 11.02 27.63
CA GLU A 686 6.80 10.74 27.14
C GLU A 686 6.73 10.07 25.76
N MET A 687 7.87 9.86 25.10
CA MET A 687 7.93 9.19 23.81
C MET A 687 7.40 7.74 23.93
N GLN A 688 6.57 7.32 22.97
CA GLN A 688 6.15 5.93 22.86
C GLN A 688 7.20 5.15 22.06
N ILE A 689 7.60 4.02 22.62
CA ILE A 689 8.58 3.09 22.06
C ILE A 689 8.03 1.66 22.17
N ARG A 690 8.55 0.73 21.37
CA ARG A 690 8.22 -0.69 21.53
C ARG A 690 8.90 -1.29 22.77
N ASP A 691 8.22 -2.20 23.47
CA ASP A 691 8.78 -3.01 24.54
C ASP A 691 8.94 -4.47 24.08
N GLY A 692 9.90 -4.70 23.19
CA GLY A 692 10.12 -5.99 22.53
C GLY A 692 9.41 -6.11 21.18
N LEU A 693 9.06 -7.33 20.80
CA LEU A 693 8.53 -7.70 19.50
C LEU A 693 7.22 -8.50 19.63
N HIS A 694 6.39 -8.48 18.59
CA HIS A 694 5.24 -9.39 18.51
C HIS A 694 5.70 -10.81 18.21
N VAL A 695 4.99 -11.82 18.72
CA VAL A 695 5.15 -13.22 18.33
C VAL A 695 3.83 -13.67 17.73
N PHE A 696 3.83 -14.02 16.44
CA PHE A 696 2.63 -14.49 15.76
C PHE A 696 1.97 -15.63 16.55
N THR A 697 0.64 -15.62 16.64
CA THR A 697 -0.19 -16.53 17.45
C THR A 697 -0.29 -16.23 18.95
N ARG A 698 0.35 -15.17 19.46
CA ARG A 698 0.37 -14.83 20.89
C ARG A 698 -0.10 -13.40 21.13
N SER A 699 -1.10 -13.22 21.99
CA SER A 699 -1.50 -11.88 22.44
C SER A 699 -0.61 -11.40 23.60
N PRO A 700 -0.40 -10.08 23.76
CA PRO A 700 0.35 -9.55 24.88
C PRO A 700 -0.37 -9.82 26.21
N GLU A 701 0.41 -10.03 27.28
CA GLU A 701 -0.09 -10.30 28.63
C GLU A 701 0.52 -9.32 29.66
N GLY A 702 -0.07 -9.25 30.86
CA GLY A 702 0.45 -8.47 31.97
C GLY A 702 0.70 -6.99 31.61
N ARG A 703 1.90 -6.49 31.92
CA ARG A 703 2.29 -5.10 31.64
C ARG A 703 2.22 -4.75 30.15
N LEU A 704 2.69 -5.64 29.26
CA LEU A 704 2.69 -5.38 27.81
C LEU A 704 1.27 -5.15 27.28
N ARG A 705 0.31 -5.90 27.82
CA ARG A 705 -1.12 -5.72 27.52
C ARG A 705 -1.63 -4.38 28.01
N THR A 706 -1.35 -4.03 29.27
CA THR A 706 -1.79 -2.77 29.88
C THR A 706 -1.24 -1.56 29.13
N ASP A 707 0.07 -1.52 28.89
CA ASP A 707 0.75 -0.40 28.23
C ASP A 707 0.26 -0.23 26.78
N LEU A 708 -0.02 -1.34 26.07
CA LEU A 708 -0.63 -1.31 24.75
C LEU A 708 -2.05 -0.73 24.80
N LEU A 709 -2.90 -1.17 25.73
CA LEU A 709 -4.27 -0.65 25.87
C LEU A 709 -4.29 0.84 26.20
N VAL A 710 -3.40 1.31 27.07
CA VAL A 710 -3.22 2.74 27.36
C VAL A 710 -2.78 3.48 26.09
N SER A 711 -1.85 2.92 25.33
CA SER A 711 -1.38 3.51 24.06
C SER A 711 -2.49 3.62 23.02
N LEU A 712 -3.34 2.59 22.87
CA LEU A 712 -4.49 2.59 21.96
C LEU A 712 -5.60 3.55 22.43
N ALA A 713 -5.71 3.77 23.74
CA ALA A 713 -6.69 4.68 24.32
C ALA A 713 -6.20 6.13 24.42
N ARG A 714 -4.93 6.40 24.07
CA ARG A 714 -4.29 7.70 24.20
C ARG A 714 -4.94 8.75 23.30
N THR A 715 -5.11 8.46 22.00
CA THR A 715 -5.80 9.36 21.07
C THR A 715 -7.31 9.11 21.08
N PRO A 716 -8.15 10.11 20.73
CA PRO A 716 -9.54 9.85 20.42
C PRO A 716 -9.68 8.84 19.28
N ARG A 717 -10.70 7.99 19.37
CA ARG A 717 -11.06 6.94 18.40
C ARG A 717 -12.39 7.25 17.70
N GLY A 718 -13.01 8.37 18.07
CA GLY A 718 -14.27 8.90 17.60
C GLY A 718 -14.72 10.06 18.49
N TYR A 719 -15.53 10.97 17.94
CA TYR A 719 -15.95 12.20 18.66
C TYR A 719 -17.39 12.14 19.18
N ASP A 720 -18.23 11.27 18.61
CA ASP A 720 -19.67 11.24 18.91
C ASP A 720 -20.05 10.34 20.10
N VAL A 721 -19.13 9.46 20.52
CA VAL A 721 -19.36 8.48 21.58
C VAL A 721 -18.40 8.75 22.74
N PRO A 722 -18.88 9.04 23.97
CA PRO A 722 -18.01 9.36 25.10
C PRO A 722 -16.91 8.31 25.39
N GLY A 723 -17.22 7.02 25.20
CA GLY A 723 -16.25 5.94 25.37
C GLY A 723 -15.10 5.90 24.36
N GLN A 724 -15.22 6.64 23.25
CA GLN A 724 -14.19 6.76 22.21
C GLN A 724 -13.27 7.98 22.42
N ALA A 725 -13.46 8.76 23.48
CA ALA A 725 -12.58 9.89 23.84
C ALA A 725 -11.19 9.44 24.31
N SER A 726 -10.20 10.33 24.27
CA SER A 726 -8.87 10.09 24.87
C SER A 726 -9.00 9.80 26.37
N LEU A 727 -8.37 8.74 26.86
CA LEU A 727 -8.38 8.39 28.28
C LEU A 727 -7.74 9.50 29.13
N LEU A 728 -6.60 10.05 28.69
CA LEU A 728 -5.90 11.10 29.44
C LEU A 728 -6.73 12.39 29.53
N ARG A 729 -7.35 12.82 28.42
CA ARG A 729 -8.24 13.99 28.41
C ARG A 729 -9.47 13.77 29.29
N ALA A 730 -10.06 12.58 29.24
CA ALA A 730 -11.21 12.23 30.08
C ALA A 730 -10.87 12.28 31.59
N MET A 731 -9.68 11.79 31.97
CA MET A 731 -9.19 11.89 33.35
C MET A 731 -8.87 13.33 33.76
N ALA A 732 -8.22 14.10 32.89
CA ALA A 732 -7.95 15.52 33.15
C ALA A 732 -9.26 16.29 33.38
N ASP A 733 -10.28 16.05 32.56
CA ASP A 733 -11.60 16.66 32.70
C ASP A 733 -12.30 16.29 34.02
N ASP A 734 -12.35 15.00 34.37
CA ASP A 734 -13.01 14.55 35.61
C ASP A 734 -12.27 15.04 36.87
N LEU A 735 -10.95 15.22 36.78
CA LEU A 735 -10.12 15.80 37.84
C LEU A 735 -10.18 17.34 37.90
N GLY A 736 -10.89 17.97 36.95
CA GLY A 736 -11.02 19.43 36.87
C GLY A 736 -9.73 20.15 36.48
N LEU A 737 -8.85 19.49 35.73
CA LEU A 737 -7.59 20.05 35.24
C LEU A 737 -7.83 20.80 33.92
N VAL A 738 -7.35 22.04 33.81
CA VAL A 738 -7.59 22.93 32.66
C VAL A 738 -6.37 22.94 31.74
N PHE A 739 -6.14 21.87 30.99
CA PHE A 739 -5.11 21.77 29.96
C PHE A 739 -5.37 20.56 29.02
N ASP A 740 -4.74 20.52 27.85
CA ASP A 740 -4.76 19.33 26.99
C ASP A 740 -3.49 18.49 27.21
N PRO A 741 -3.58 17.28 27.80
CA PRO A 741 -2.42 16.40 28.00
C PRO A 741 -1.78 15.92 26.69
N LEU A 742 -2.45 16.05 25.54
CA LEU A 742 -1.90 15.66 24.23
C LEU A 742 -1.36 16.84 23.41
N ASP A 743 -1.77 18.06 23.74
CA ASP A 743 -1.35 19.32 23.09
C ASP A 743 -0.90 20.37 24.11
N CYS A 744 0.25 20.09 24.74
CA CYS A 744 0.90 20.99 25.67
C CYS A 744 2.42 21.02 25.45
N ARG A 745 3.07 22.02 26.07
CA ARG A 745 4.52 22.13 26.21
C ARG A 745 4.90 21.58 27.58
N MET A 746 5.62 20.46 27.60
CA MET A 746 5.78 19.66 28.81
C MET A 746 6.57 20.37 29.92
N GLY A 747 7.61 21.14 29.57
CA GLY A 747 8.43 21.85 30.55
C GLY A 747 7.81 23.14 31.10
N ASP A 748 6.60 23.52 30.66
CA ASP A 748 5.90 24.65 31.26
C ASP A 748 5.50 24.34 32.71
N ARG A 749 5.46 25.37 33.56
CA ARG A 749 5.20 25.24 35.00
C ARG A 749 3.75 24.82 35.28
N TRP A 750 3.57 23.93 36.26
CA TRP A 750 2.27 23.52 36.78
C TRP A 750 1.83 24.36 37.99
N ASP A 751 0.87 25.25 37.75
CA ASP A 751 0.29 26.13 38.77
C ASP A 751 -1.13 25.75 39.21
N GLN A 752 -1.66 24.65 38.70
CA GLN A 752 -3.02 24.20 39.00
C GLN A 752 -3.07 23.27 40.23
N ALA A 753 -4.28 22.81 40.56
CA ALA A 753 -4.50 21.86 41.65
C ALA A 753 -3.68 20.58 41.44
N ARG A 754 -3.27 19.97 42.55
CA ARG A 754 -2.56 18.69 42.59
C ARG A 754 -3.48 17.64 43.26
N PRO A 755 -4.42 17.02 42.53
CA PRO A 755 -5.35 16.06 43.11
C PRO A 755 -4.63 14.95 43.88
N GLN A 756 -5.15 14.56 45.06
CA GLN A 756 -4.51 13.55 45.92
C GLN A 756 -4.32 12.21 45.21
N VAL A 757 -5.23 11.84 44.29
CA VAL A 757 -5.13 10.61 43.50
C VAL A 757 -3.92 10.60 42.56
N LEU A 758 -3.52 11.77 42.03
CA LEU A 758 -2.32 11.90 41.22
C LEU A 758 -1.06 12.08 42.09
N ALA A 759 -1.17 12.82 43.20
CA ALA A 759 -0.07 13.03 44.14
C ALA A 759 0.41 11.73 44.78
N ALA A 760 -0.47 10.74 44.97
CA ALA A 760 -0.14 9.46 45.56
C ALA A 760 0.58 8.48 44.61
N LEU A 761 0.70 8.78 43.32
CA LEU A 761 1.28 7.87 42.32
C LEU A 761 2.80 7.98 42.20
N SER A 762 3.37 9.13 42.55
CA SER A 762 4.82 9.36 42.54
C SER A 762 5.20 10.39 43.60
N ASP A 763 6.25 10.06 44.35
CA ASP A 763 6.90 10.93 45.34
C ASP A 763 7.89 11.92 44.68
N ASP A 764 8.13 11.82 43.37
CA ASP A 764 9.00 12.73 42.64
C ASP A 764 8.45 14.17 42.66
N PRO A 765 9.28 15.20 42.44
CA PRO A 765 8.79 16.58 42.32
C PRO A 765 7.62 16.73 41.32
N TRP A 766 6.72 17.68 41.60
CA TRP A 766 5.57 17.99 40.74
C TRP A 766 5.56 19.48 40.41
N ARG A 767 6.41 19.83 39.44
CA ARG A 767 6.73 21.20 39.01
C ARG A 767 6.16 21.55 37.65
N THR A 768 6.12 20.61 36.70
CA THR A 768 5.84 20.88 35.28
C THR A 768 4.50 20.28 34.81
N ILE A 769 4.03 20.71 33.64
CA ILE A 769 2.91 20.06 32.94
C ILE A 769 3.28 18.60 32.62
N GLY A 770 4.54 18.32 32.26
CA GLY A 770 5.07 16.98 32.03
C GLY A 770 4.87 16.06 33.23
N ASP A 771 5.15 16.54 34.44
CA ASP A 771 4.95 15.78 35.69
C ASP A 771 3.47 15.44 35.93
N THR A 772 2.55 16.31 35.49
CA THR A 772 1.11 16.04 35.52
C THR A 772 0.73 14.98 34.50
N VAL A 773 1.25 15.07 33.27
CA VAL A 773 1.01 14.08 32.22
C VAL A 773 1.54 12.72 32.63
N GLU A 774 2.74 12.65 33.21
CA GLU A 774 3.30 11.41 33.75
C GLU A 774 2.37 10.77 34.79
N ARG A 775 1.87 11.57 35.74
CA ARG A 775 0.94 11.06 36.77
C ARG A 775 -0.39 10.60 36.17
N LEU A 776 -0.89 11.28 35.13
CA LEU A 776 -2.07 10.81 34.39
C LEU A 776 -1.79 9.47 33.70
N GLU A 777 -0.61 9.28 33.10
CA GLU A 777 -0.20 8.03 32.46
C GLU A 777 -0.03 6.87 33.46
N LEU A 778 0.55 7.14 34.64
CA LEU A 778 0.63 6.18 35.73
C LEU A 778 -0.77 5.79 36.22
N LEU A 779 -1.67 6.78 36.35
CA LEU A 779 -3.06 6.54 36.74
C LEU A 779 -3.81 5.73 35.68
N ALA A 780 -3.60 6.02 34.38
CA ALA A 780 -4.17 5.27 33.29
C ALA A 780 -3.78 3.79 33.38
N SER A 781 -2.49 3.52 33.60
CA SER A 781 -1.96 2.16 33.71
C SER A 781 -2.55 1.42 34.91
N ASP A 782 -2.62 2.06 36.09
CA ASP A 782 -3.25 1.51 37.29
C ASP A 782 -4.72 1.17 37.04
N LEU A 783 -5.51 2.12 36.49
CA LEU A 783 -6.94 1.93 36.24
C LEU A 783 -7.25 0.88 35.17
N VAL A 784 -6.47 0.82 34.08
CA VAL A 784 -6.63 -0.20 33.02
C VAL A 784 -6.26 -1.59 33.54
N SER A 785 -5.30 -1.68 34.46
CA SER A 785 -4.93 -2.96 35.09
C SER A 785 -5.93 -3.42 36.17
N ALA A 786 -6.75 -2.52 36.72
CA ALA A 786 -7.67 -2.76 37.83
C ALA A 786 -9.12 -2.32 37.50
N PRO A 787 -9.88 -3.08 36.68
CA PRO A 787 -11.22 -2.72 36.20
C PRO A 787 -12.21 -2.30 37.29
N ASP A 788 -12.13 -2.90 38.47
CA ASP A 788 -13.02 -2.60 39.61
C ASP A 788 -12.92 -1.13 40.08
N ARG A 789 -11.86 -0.42 39.67
CA ARG A 789 -11.58 0.97 40.03
C ARG A 789 -12.02 1.97 38.95
N ALA A 790 -12.64 1.53 37.85
CA ALA A 790 -12.99 2.37 36.71
C ALA A 790 -13.94 3.54 37.05
N GLY A 791 -14.78 3.40 38.08
CA GLY A 791 -15.72 4.44 38.53
C GLY A 791 -15.14 5.46 39.53
N MET A 792 -13.86 5.38 39.87
CA MET A 792 -13.27 6.16 40.97
C MET A 792 -13.07 7.66 40.69
N LEU A 793 -12.98 8.07 39.41
CA LEU A 793 -12.69 9.46 39.04
C LEU A 793 -13.94 10.26 38.70
N GLY A 794 -14.68 9.82 37.67
CA GLY A 794 -15.84 10.52 37.15
C GLY A 794 -16.44 9.85 35.92
N PRO A 795 -17.55 10.39 35.38
CA PRO A 795 -18.32 9.74 34.32
C PRO A 795 -17.59 9.70 32.98
N LYS A 796 -16.70 10.66 32.66
CA LYS A 796 -15.99 10.66 31.37
C LYS A 796 -14.95 9.54 31.31
N SER A 797 -14.12 9.45 32.35
CA SER A 797 -13.10 8.41 32.50
C SER A 797 -13.74 7.02 32.59
N ALA A 798 -14.83 6.89 33.35
CA ALA A 798 -15.56 5.63 33.47
C ALA A 798 -16.10 5.14 32.12
N ALA A 799 -16.60 6.04 31.26
CA ALA A 799 -17.09 5.67 29.93
C ALA A 799 -15.97 5.13 29.02
N VAL A 800 -14.78 5.77 29.05
CA VAL A 800 -13.62 5.32 28.28
C VAL A 800 -13.08 3.99 28.83
N LEU A 801 -12.91 3.87 30.15
CA LEU A 801 -12.44 2.64 30.80
C LEU A 801 -13.39 1.46 30.57
N ALA A 802 -14.72 1.69 30.60
CA ALA A 802 -15.70 0.68 30.25
C ALA A 802 -15.51 0.19 28.81
N THR A 803 -15.31 1.10 27.86
CA THR A 803 -15.04 0.74 26.45
C THR A 803 -13.72 -0.02 26.29
N ILE A 804 -12.68 0.36 27.04
CA ILE A 804 -11.40 -0.36 27.06
C ILE A 804 -11.64 -1.80 27.54
N HIS A 805 -12.34 -2.00 28.66
CA HIS A 805 -12.57 -3.34 29.21
C HIS A 805 -13.53 -4.18 28.37
N ASP A 806 -14.65 -3.62 27.93
CA ASP A 806 -15.73 -4.37 27.29
C ASP A 806 -15.51 -4.65 25.80
N ASP A 807 -14.66 -3.86 25.13
CA ASP A 807 -14.39 -3.98 23.70
C ASP A 807 -12.90 -4.09 23.39
N LEU A 808 -12.12 -3.02 23.61
CA LEU A 808 -10.74 -2.92 23.12
C LEU A 808 -9.84 -4.04 23.65
N SER A 809 -9.97 -4.36 24.93
CA SER A 809 -9.18 -5.40 25.59
C SER A 809 -9.52 -6.79 25.07
N ARG A 810 -10.81 -7.05 24.77
CA ARG A 810 -11.25 -8.31 24.15
C ARG A 810 -10.70 -8.47 22.73
N ARG A 811 -10.63 -7.38 21.96
CA ARG A 811 -10.03 -7.38 20.62
C ARG A 811 -8.54 -7.71 20.68
N VAL A 812 -7.79 -7.07 21.58
CA VAL A 812 -6.35 -7.35 21.78
C VAL A 812 -6.12 -8.79 22.24
N ASP A 813 -6.89 -9.26 23.22
CA ASP A 813 -6.76 -10.62 23.77
C ASP A 813 -7.10 -11.71 22.75
N ALA A 814 -7.96 -11.41 21.77
CA ALA A 814 -8.33 -12.34 20.71
C ALA A 814 -7.28 -12.45 19.59
N CYS A 815 -6.37 -11.48 19.45
CA CYS A 815 -5.43 -11.37 18.31
C CYS A 815 -4.62 -12.65 18.08
N GLY A 816 -3.90 -13.16 19.08
CA GLY A 816 -3.06 -14.35 18.91
C GLY A 816 -3.85 -15.61 18.49
N LEU A 817 -5.03 -15.81 19.08
CA LEU A 817 -5.90 -16.93 18.69
C LEU A 817 -6.45 -16.75 17.27
N ALA A 818 -6.86 -15.53 16.92
CA ALA A 818 -7.40 -15.21 15.60
C ALA A 818 -6.33 -15.36 14.50
N GLU A 819 -5.11 -14.87 14.74
CA GLU A 819 -3.93 -15.06 13.87
C GLU A 819 -3.70 -16.54 13.56
N ARG A 820 -3.63 -17.39 14.60
CA ARG A 820 -3.46 -18.84 14.45
C ARG A 820 -4.62 -19.47 13.65
N THR A 821 -5.84 -19.11 14.01
CA THR A 821 -7.05 -19.68 13.40
C THR A 821 -7.15 -19.33 11.92
N ALA A 822 -6.82 -18.08 11.56
CA ALA A 822 -6.83 -17.60 10.19
C ALA A 822 -5.74 -18.24 9.32
N LEU A 823 -4.53 -18.43 9.85
CA LEU A 823 -3.47 -19.16 9.15
C LEU A 823 -3.89 -20.60 8.85
N LEU A 824 -4.40 -21.31 9.85
CA LEU A 824 -4.87 -22.69 9.67
C LEU A 824 -6.06 -22.77 8.72
N ALA A 825 -7.02 -21.83 8.79
CA ALA A 825 -8.13 -21.75 7.85
C ALA A 825 -7.63 -21.52 6.41
N GLY A 826 -6.66 -20.64 6.21
CA GLY A 826 -6.04 -20.44 4.90
C GLY A 826 -5.36 -21.72 4.38
N LEU A 827 -4.61 -22.43 5.23
CA LEU A 827 -3.97 -23.70 4.87
C LEU A 827 -4.96 -24.87 4.71
N ASP A 828 -6.15 -24.78 5.30
CA ASP A 828 -7.31 -25.64 5.02
C ASP A 828 -7.99 -25.32 3.68
N GLY A 829 -7.50 -24.32 2.93
CA GLY A 829 -8.16 -23.83 1.73
C GLY A 829 -9.56 -23.32 2.04
N ARG A 830 -9.74 -22.60 3.16
CA ARG A 830 -10.99 -21.95 3.57
C ARG A 830 -10.91 -20.44 3.37
N PHE A 831 -12.06 -19.78 3.48
CA PHE A 831 -12.12 -18.32 3.36
C PHE A 831 -11.51 -17.64 4.59
N VAL A 832 -10.56 -16.73 4.38
CA VAL A 832 -10.00 -15.89 5.45
C VAL A 832 -10.73 -14.55 5.44
N VAL A 833 -11.36 -14.22 6.57
CA VAL A 833 -12.20 -13.02 6.70
C VAL A 833 -11.37 -11.77 6.46
N PRO A 834 -11.82 -10.83 5.61
CA PRO A 834 -11.13 -9.57 5.38
C PRO A 834 -11.40 -8.55 6.50
N GLY A 835 -10.51 -7.57 6.62
CA GLY A 835 -10.64 -6.47 7.59
C GLY A 835 -9.93 -5.20 7.11
N PRO A 836 -10.19 -4.04 7.74
CA PRO A 836 -9.41 -2.85 7.47
C PRO A 836 -7.97 -3.00 7.99
N SER A 837 -7.06 -2.23 7.41
CA SER A 837 -5.67 -2.06 7.85
C SER A 837 -5.39 -0.62 8.27
N GLY A 838 -4.32 -0.40 9.03
CA GLY A 838 -3.94 0.92 9.54
C GLY A 838 -3.21 0.85 10.89
N ALA A 839 -2.71 2.00 11.36
CA ALA A 839 -2.07 2.12 12.66
C ALA A 839 -3.13 2.12 13.78
N PRO A 840 -3.21 1.08 14.64
CA PRO A 840 -4.20 1.01 15.72
C PRO A 840 -4.10 2.22 16.67
N THR A 841 -2.88 2.69 16.91
CA THR A 841 -2.56 3.82 17.80
C THR A 841 -2.97 5.18 17.23
N ARG A 842 -3.33 5.26 15.95
CA ARG A 842 -3.83 6.47 15.28
C ARG A 842 -5.37 6.53 15.32
N GLY A 843 -5.98 6.01 16.38
CA GLY A 843 -7.44 6.02 16.58
C GLY A 843 -8.21 5.03 15.71
N ARG A 844 -7.60 3.89 15.35
CA ARG A 844 -8.19 2.88 14.45
C ARG A 844 -8.39 1.51 15.12
N PRO A 845 -9.21 1.39 16.17
CA PRO A 845 -9.45 0.10 16.83
C PRO A 845 -10.20 -0.91 15.95
N ASP A 846 -10.81 -0.47 14.85
CA ASP A 846 -11.48 -1.30 13.83
C ASP A 846 -10.52 -2.28 13.13
N VAL A 847 -9.21 -2.00 13.17
CA VAL A 847 -8.17 -2.90 12.67
C VAL A 847 -7.89 -4.07 13.62
N LEU A 848 -8.55 -4.12 14.78
CA LEU A 848 -8.50 -5.25 15.73
C LEU A 848 -9.85 -5.99 15.81
N PRO A 849 -9.87 -7.31 16.11
CA PRO A 849 -8.70 -8.19 16.27
C PRO A 849 -7.97 -8.43 14.94
N THR A 850 -6.70 -8.83 15.03
CA THR A 850 -5.92 -9.31 13.88
C THR A 850 -6.30 -10.75 13.50
N GLY A 851 -5.58 -11.38 12.57
CA GLY A 851 -5.97 -12.64 11.92
C GLY A 851 -6.92 -12.44 10.74
N ARG A 852 -6.78 -11.36 9.98
CA ARG A 852 -7.65 -11.02 8.84
C ARG A 852 -6.87 -10.82 7.55
N ASN A 853 -7.53 -11.05 6.43
CA ASN A 853 -7.02 -10.75 5.10
C ASN A 853 -7.27 -9.30 4.75
N PHE A 854 -6.46 -8.40 5.32
CA PHE A 854 -6.78 -6.98 5.26
C PHE A 854 -6.95 -6.45 3.84
N TYR A 855 -7.78 -5.41 3.68
CA TYR A 855 -7.84 -4.56 2.50
C TYR A 855 -7.24 -3.19 2.83
N SER A 856 -6.89 -2.42 1.79
CA SER A 856 -6.35 -1.07 1.92
C SER A 856 -7.47 -0.02 1.91
N VAL A 857 -7.41 0.98 1.04
CA VAL A 857 -8.38 2.09 0.98
C VAL A 857 -8.86 2.31 -0.46
N ASP A 858 -10.05 2.90 -0.63
CA ASP A 858 -10.45 3.44 -1.93
C ASP A 858 -9.59 4.67 -2.23
N THR A 859 -8.59 4.49 -3.08
CA THR A 859 -7.59 5.50 -3.39
C THR A 859 -8.21 6.76 -4.01
N ARG A 860 -9.42 6.70 -4.56
CA ARG A 860 -10.13 7.86 -5.15
C ARG A 860 -10.63 8.86 -4.10
N SER A 861 -10.68 8.45 -2.83
CA SER A 861 -11.07 9.29 -1.69
C SER A 861 -9.88 10.00 -1.02
N VAL A 862 -8.67 9.82 -1.56
CA VAL A 862 -7.41 10.35 -1.00
C VAL A 862 -6.96 11.59 -1.80
N PRO A 863 -6.62 12.73 -1.16
CA PRO A 863 -6.65 12.96 0.29
C PRO A 863 -8.08 13.14 0.83
N THR A 864 -8.34 12.67 2.04
CA THR A 864 -9.61 12.90 2.73
C THR A 864 -9.71 14.35 3.24
N ALA A 865 -10.91 14.82 3.57
CA ALA A 865 -11.10 16.14 4.18
C ALA A 865 -10.37 16.27 5.53
N THR A 866 -10.32 15.19 6.32
CA THR A 866 -9.57 15.17 7.58
C THR A 866 -8.05 15.21 7.38
N ALA A 867 -7.53 14.54 6.35
CA ALA A 867 -6.12 14.62 5.98
C ALA A 867 -5.76 16.02 5.46
N TRP A 868 -6.69 16.71 4.79
CA TRP A 868 -6.51 18.11 4.38
C TRP A 868 -6.26 19.03 5.57
N ASP A 869 -7.07 18.95 6.63
CA ASP A 869 -6.92 19.81 7.81
C ASP A 869 -5.54 19.64 8.47
N LEU A 870 -5.06 18.39 8.59
CA LEU A 870 -3.73 18.09 9.11
C LEU A 870 -2.63 18.58 8.17
N GLY A 871 -2.72 18.25 6.87
CA GLY A 871 -1.74 18.64 5.86
C GLY A 871 -1.59 20.16 5.75
N GLN A 872 -2.69 20.90 5.82
CA GLN A 872 -2.69 22.37 5.86
C GLN A 872 -1.97 22.89 7.09
N ARG A 873 -2.33 22.42 8.29
CA ARG A 873 -1.69 22.85 9.54
C ARG A 873 -0.20 22.51 9.55
N SER A 874 0.19 21.34 9.06
CA SER A 874 1.58 20.91 8.92
C SER A 874 2.36 21.84 7.98
N ALA A 875 1.81 22.16 6.80
CA ALA A 875 2.43 23.08 5.86
C ALA A 875 2.63 24.49 6.45
N GLU A 876 1.62 25.01 7.16
CA GLU A 876 1.69 26.33 7.80
C GLU A 876 2.74 26.39 8.91
N LEU A 877 2.78 25.38 9.79
CA LEU A 877 3.78 25.28 10.85
C LEU A 877 5.20 25.18 10.27
N MET A 878 5.38 24.38 9.22
CA MET A 878 6.68 24.17 8.60
C MET A 878 7.20 25.43 7.89
N VAL A 879 6.34 26.14 7.14
CA VAL A 879 6.73 27.41 6.51
C VAL A 879 7.09 28.45 7.57
N LYS A 880 6.36 28.48 8.70
CA LYS A 880 6.66 29.38 9.82
C LYS A 880 8.00 29.04 10.47
N ASP A 881 8.28 27.76 10.73
CA ASP A 881 9.55 27.31 11.31
C ASP A 881 10.72 27.67 10.38
N TYR A 882 10.59 27.40 9.07
CA TYR A 882 11.58 27.79 8.07
C TYR A 882 11.84 29.30 8.09
N PHE A 883 10.78 30.13 8.08
CA PHE A 883 10.92 31.58 8.13
C PHE A 883 11.63 32.06 9.41
N GLN A 884 11.39 31.42 10.55
CA GLN A 884 12.05 31.75 11.82
C GLN A 884 13.55 31.42 11.80
N ARG A 885 13.94 30.33 11.12
CA ARG A 885 15.35 29.90 11.02
C ARG A 885 16.14 30.68 9.99
N GLU A 886 15.57 30.88 8.80
CA GLU A 886 16.29 31.40 7.64
C GLU A 886 15.99 32.88 7.35
N GLY A 887 14.98 33.46 8.00
CA GLY A 887 14.59 34.88 7.82
C GLY A 887 13.88 35.18 6.48
N ALA A 888 13.59 34.17 5.67
CA ALA A 888 12.87 34.26 4.41
C ALA A 888 11.92 33.06 4.24
N TYR A 889 10.88 33.22 3.41
CA TYR A 889 9.99 32.10 3.07
C TYR A 889 10.71 31.10 2.16
N PRO A 890 10.43 29.78 2.27
CA PRO A 890 10.99 28.80 1.35
C PRO A 890 10.40 29.02 -0.05
N ALA A 891 11.26 29.08 -1.06
CA ALA A 891 10.84 29.17 -2.45
C ALA A 891 10.55 27.80 -3.04
N ALA A 892 11.27 26.76 -2.60
CA ALA A 892 11.00 25.39 -3.02
C ALA A 892 11.34 24.34 -1.97
N MET A 893 10.60 23.24 -2.01
CA MET A 893 10.79 22.10 -1.12
C MET A 893 10.72 20.78 -1.89
N ALA A 894 11.49 19.80 -1.44
CA ALA A 894 11.44 18.44 -1.96
C ALA A 894 10.78 17.52 -0.91
N LEU A 895 9.62 16.96 -1.24
CA LEU A 895 8.83 16.13 -0.33
C LEU A 895 8.83 14.68 -0.81
N SER A 896 9.21 13.75 0.07
CA SER A 896 9.15 12.31 -0.18
C SER A 896 7.82 11.72 0.31
N ALA A 897 7.15 10.92 -0.52
CA ALA A 897 5.83 10.38 -0.27
C ALA A 897 5.74 8.87 -0.51
N TRP A 898 5.20 8.16 0.49
CA TRP A 898 5.08 6.70 0.49
C TRP A 898 3.63 6.26 0.38
N GLY A 899 3.38 5.20 -0.40
CA GLY A 899 2.01 4.71 -0.58
C GLY A 899 1.43 4.19 0.74
N THR A 900 2.22 3.49 1.55
CA THR A 900 1.76 2.95 2.85
C THR A 900 1.33 4.05 3.84
N ALA A 901 2.08 5.15 3.92
CA ALA A 901 1.74 6.29 4.78
C ALA A 901 0.44 6.98 4.34
N ASN A 902 0.26 7.19 3.03
CA ASN A 902 -0.97 7.80 2.51
C ASN A 902 -2.20 6.88 2.63
N MET A 903 -2.01 5.55 2.62
CA MET A 903 -3.09 4.59 2.95
C MET A 903 -3.49 4.63 4.43
N ARG A 904 -2.52 4.77 5.35
CA ARG A 904 -2.79 4.86 6.79
C ARG A 904 -3.48 6.17 7.19
N THR A 905 -3.05 7.27 6.58
CA THR A 905 -3.44 8.62 7.00
C THR A 905 -4.68 9.15 6.30
N GLY A 906 -5.01 8.60 5.14
CA GLY A 906 -5.99 9.19 4.23
C GLY A 906 -5.40 10.29 3.35
N GLY A 907 -4.07 10.44 3.28
CA GLY A 907 -3.39 11.30 2.30
C GLY A 907 -2.67 12.52 2.86
N ASP A 908 -2.09 12.44 4.07
CA ASP A 908 -1.45 13.59 4.73
C ASP A 908 -0.34 14.23 3.87
N ASP A 909 0.51 13.42 3.21
CA ASP A 909 1.62 13.93 2.37
C ASP A 909 1.09 14.68 1.14
N ILE A 910 0.06 14.13 0.50
CA ILE A 910 -0.60 14.75 -0.67
C ILE A 910 -1.23 16.07 -0.26
N ALA A 911 -1.95 16.08 0.87
CA ALA A 911 -2.56 17.28 1.43
C ALA A 911 -1.51 18.34 1.77
N GLN A 912 -0.40 17.96 2.41
CA GLN A 912 0.68 18.88 2.75
C GLN A 912 1.32 19.49 1.50
N ALA A 913 1.57 18.69 0.45
CA ALA A 913 2.10 19.18 -0.81
C ALA A 913 1.16 20.20 -1.49
N LEU A 914 -0.14 19.91 -1.56
CA LEU A 914 -1.14 20.82 -2.11
C LEU A 914 -1.25 22.11 -1.28
N ALA A 915 -1.23 22.01 0.05
CA ALA A 915 -1.26 23.16 0.94
C ALA A 915 -0.03 24.06 0.77
N LEU A 916 1.17 23.50 0.62
CA LEU A 916 2.40 24.25 0.34
C LEU A 916 2.28 25.07 -0.96
N MET A 917 1.74 24.47 -2.03
CA MET A 917 1.46 25.14 -3.31
C MET A 917 0.33 26.19 -3.23
N GLY A 918 -0.49 26.16 -2.18
CA GLY A 918 -1.67 27.01 -2.04
C GLY A 918 -2.85 26.53 -2.87
N VAL A 919 -3.09 25.21 -2.88
CA VAL A 919 -4.15 24.53 -3.62
C VAL A 919 -4.99 23.69 -2.67
N ARG A 920 -6.32 23.80 -2.73
CA ARG A 920 -7.27 23.02 -1.93
C ARG A 920 -7.94 21.93 -2.78
N PRO A 921 -7.98 20.65 -2.37
CA PRO A 921 -8.75 19.63 -3.06
C PRO A 921 -10.26 19.93 -3.05
N ARG A 922 -11.00 19.38 -4.01
CA ARG A 922 -12.46 19.40 -4.05
C ARG A 922 -13.02 17.99 -3.94
N TRP A 923 -14.02 17.82 -3.09
CA TRP A 923 -14.68 16.54 -2.86
C TRP A 923 -16.12 16.53 -3.35
N GLU A 924 -16.57 15.38 -3.82
CA GLU A 924 -17.99 15.09 -3.95
C GLU A 924 -18.54 14.68 -2.58
N TRP A 925 -19.51 15.44 -2.06
CA TRP A 925 -20.03 15.27 -0.69
C TRP A 925 -20.62 13.90 -0.40
N THR A 926 -21.20 13.22 -1.40
CA THR A 926 -21.86 11.93 -1.19
C THR A 926 -20.89 10.76 -1.15
N SER A 927 -19.86 10.78 -1.99
CA SER A 927 -18.91 9.66 -2.13
C SER A 927 -17.58 9.89 -1.39
N GLY A 928 -17.28 11.13 -1.02
CA GLY A 928 -15.95 11.53 -0.50
C GLY A 928 -14.85 11.50 -1.56
N ARG A 929 -15.19 11.25 -2.83
CA ARG A 929 -14.22 11.19 -3.93
C ARG A 929 -13.64 12.58 -4.21
N VAL A 930 -12.34 12.62 -4.47
CA VAL A 930 -11.67 13.83 -4.97
C VAL A 930 -12.04 14.03 -6.44
N VAL A 931 -12.65 15.18 -6.74
CA VAL A 931 -13.16 15.52 -8.09
C VAL A 931 -12.37 16.64 -8.78
N GLY A 932 -11.43 17.25 -8.07
CA GLY A 932 -10.59 18.32 -8.59
C GLY A 932 -9.93 19.14 -7.48
N PHE A 933 -9.63 20.39 -7.77
CA PHE A 933 -9.00 21.32 -6.84
C PHE A 933 -9.38 22.77 -7.12
N GLU A 934 -9.06 23.67 -6.19
CA GLU A 934 -9.18 25.12 -6.33
C GLU A 934 -7.92 25.85 -5.85
N MET A 935 -7.63 26.99 -6.46
CA MET A 935 -6.52 27.84 -6.06
C MET A 935 -6.91 28.69 -4.84
N ILE A 936 -6.11 28.64 -3.79
CA ILE A 936 -6.21 29.57 -2.67
C ILE A 936 -5.59 30.90 -3.12
N THR A 937 -6.28 32.01 -2.86
CA THR A 937 -5.77 33.35 -3.21
C THR A 937 -4.59 33.73 -2.30
N LEU A 938 -3.64 34.55 -2.78
CA LEU A 938 -2.53 35.03 -1.95
C LEU A 938 -2.99 35.77 -0.67
N ALA A 939 -4.13 36.47 -0.74
CA ALA A 939 -4.72 37.17 0.42
C ALA A 939 -5.22 36.19 1.50
N GLU A 940 -5.74 35.03 1.09
CA GLU A 940 -6.12 33.95 2.01
C GLU A 940 -4.88 33.17 2.49
N LEU A 941 -3.93 32.91 1.59
CA LEU A 941 -2.71 32.15 1.88
C LEU A 941 -1.75 32.89 2.83
N ARG A 942 -1.68 34.22 2.73
CA ARG A 942 -0.84 35.12 3.57
C ARG A 942 0.67 34.83 3.56
N ARG A 943 1.15 34.14 2.52
CA ARG A 943 2.55 33.85 2.23
C ARG A 943 2.72 33.57 0.73
N PRO A 944 3.96 33.56 0.21
CA PRO A 944 4.23 33.02 -1.11
C PRO A 944 3.82 31.55 -1.25
N ARG A 945 3.55 31.14 -2.49
CA ARG A 945 3.43 29.73 -2.87
C ARG A 945 4.82 29.08 -2.83
N VAL A 946 4.86 27.82 -2.41
CA VAL A 946 6.11 27.04 -2.40
C VAL A 946 6.12 26.12 -3.63
N ASP A 947 7.21 26.11 -4.38
CA ASP A 947 7.40 25.16 -5.48
C ASP A 947 7.76 23.77 -4.90
N VAL A 948 6.90 22.77 -5.09
CA VAL A 948 7.07 21.45 -4.47
C VAL A 948 7.51 20.43 -5.50
N THR A 949 8.68 19.82 -5.27
CA THR A 949 9.11 18.61 -5.97
C THR A 949 8.67 17.40 -5.18
N PHE A 950 7.76 16.60 -5.73
CA PHE A 950 7.14 15.47 -5.07
C PHE A 950 7.81 14.17 -5.51
N ARG A 951 8.53 13.53 -4.59
CA ARG A 951 9.26 12.28 -4.81
C ARG A 951 8.42 11.10 -4.32
N VAL A 952 7.89 10.31 -5.24
CA VAL A 952 7.04 9.15 -4.92
C VAL A 952 7.82 7.84 -4.88
N SER A 953 7.48 6.97 -3.92
CA SER A 953 7.93 5.57 -3.92
C SER A 953 7.36 4.77 -5.12
N GLY A 954 8.02 3.67 -5.49
CA GLY A 954 7.53 2.77 -6.54
C GLY A 954 6.13 2.20 -6.25
N PHE A 955 5.82 1.91 -4.98
CA PHE A 955 4.47 1.47 -4.60
C PHE A 955 3.44 2.61 -4.67
N PHE A 956 3.81 3.85 -4.31
CA PHE A 956 2.91 5.00 -4.47
C PHE A 956 2.50 5.17 -5.94
N ARG A 957 3.44 5.05 -6.89
CA ARG A 957 3.15 5.04 -8.34
C ARG A 957 2.11 3.97 -8.72
N ASP A 958 2.24 2.77 -8.17
CA ASP A 958 1.39 1.63 -8.52
C ASP A 958 -0.02 1.77 -7.92
N ALA A 959 -0.16 2.40 -6.75
CA ALA A 959 -1.42 2.50 -6.00
C ALA A 959 -2.17 3.83 -6.19
N PHE A 960 -1.49 4.96 -6.39
CA PHE A 960 -2.05 6.32 -6.40
C PHE A 960 -1.85 7.10 -7.71
N PRO A 961 -2.19 6.54 -8.87
CA PRO A 961 -1.97 7.19 -10.16
C PRO A 961 -2.85 8.43 -10.36
N GLU A 962 -4.10 8.42 -9.89
CA GLU A 962 -4.97 9.61 -9.96
C GLU A 962 -4.44 10.75 -9.09
N GLN A 963 -3.80 10.45 -7.96
CA GLN A 963 -3.18 11.45 -7.09
C GLN A 963 -1.90 12.03 -7.69
N ILE A 964 -1.15 11.22 -8.45
CA ILE A 964 -0.01 11.73 -9.26
C ILE A 964 -0.53 12.76 -10.26
N ASP A 965 -1.60 12.43 -10.99
CA ASP A 965 -2.20 13.34 -11.97
C ASP A 965 -2.79 14.59 -11.30
N LEU A 966 -3.39 14.45 -10.11
CA LEU A 966 -3.90 15.57 -9.30
C LEU A 966 -2.78 16.55 -8.93
N LEU A 967 -1.66 16.04 -8.41
CA LEU A 967 -0.52 16.86 -7.98
C LEU A 967 0.17 17.55 -9.15
N ASP A 968 0.41 16.83 -10.25
CA ASP A 968 0.98 17.42 -11.47
C ASP A 968 0.05 18.50 -12.06
N SER A 969 -1.26 18.23 -12.12
CA SER A 969 -2.25 19.21 -12.58
C SER A 969 -2.32 20.45 -11.69
N ALA A 970 -2.28 20.27 -10.36
CA ALA A 970 -2.26 21.36 -9.39
C ALA A 970 -0.99 22.22 -9.54
N ALA A 971 0.18 21.59 -9.64
CA ALA A 971 1.45 22.28 -9.85
C ALA A 971 1.42 23.11 -11.15
N ARG A 972 0.96 22.53 -12.26
CA ARG A 972 0.85 23.23 -13.55
C ARG A 972 -0.12 24.41 -13.50
N ALA A 973 -1.25 24.25 -12.81
CA ALA A 973 -2.20 25.34 -12.60
C ALA A 973 -1.56 26.50 -11.82
N VAL A 974 -0.80 26.20 -10.76
CA VAL A 974 -0.04 27.20 -10.00
C VAL A 974 1.00 27.90 -10.87
N MET A 975 1.75 27.16 -11.70
CA MET A 975 2.75 27.73 -12.60
C MET A 975 2.17 28.62 -13.71
N ALA A 976 0.88 28.43 -14.04
CA ALA A 976 0.17 29.22 -15.04
C ALA A 976 -0.42 30.53 -14.52
N LEU A 977 -0.40 30.76 -13.19
CA LEU A 977 -0.92 31.99 -12.60
C LEU A 977 -0.07 33.22 -12.98
N ASP A 978 -0.74 34.34 -13.20
CA ASP A 978 -0.12 35.66 -13.41
C ASP A 978 0.12 36.32 -12.05
N GLU A 979 1.10 35.81 -11.33
CA GLU A 979 1.56 36.29 -10.02
C GLU A 979 3.04 36.69 -10.10
N ASP A 980 3.45 37.66 -9.27
CA ASP A 980 4.85 38.12 -9.18
C ASP A 980 5.79 36.98 -8.73
N GLU A 981 7.05 37.01 -9.20
CA GLU A 981 8.06 35.99 -8.87
C GLU A 981 8.26 35.78 -7.35
N ARG A 982 8.13 36.85 -6.56
CA ARG A 982 8.26 36.79 -5.10
C ARG A 982 7.11 36.05 -4.42
N ASP A 983 5.93 36.06 -5.03
CA ASP A 983 4.73 35.42 -4.50
C ASP A 983 4.50 34.03 -5.11
N ASN A 984 4.99 33.80 -6.33
CA ASN A 984 4.91 32.52 -7.04
C ASN A 984 6.25 32.17 -7.74
N PRO A 985 7.23 31.66 -6.98
CA PRO A 985 8.52 31.24 -7.53
C PRO A 985 8.39 30.06 -8.52
N ALA A 986 7.38 29.20 -8.36
CA ALA A 986 7.14 28.07 -9.25
C ALA A 986 6.85 28.54 -10.69
N ALA A 987 5.96 29.53 -10.85
CA ALA A 987 5.62 30.11 -12.15
C ALA A 987 6.83 30.77 -12.83
N ALA A 988 7.63 31.53 -12.08
CA ALA A 988 8.84 32.16 -12.59
C ALA A 988 9.86 31.13 -13.11
N ARG A 989 10.14 30.09 -12.31
CA ARG A 989 11.08 29.01 -12.68
C ARG A 989 10.61 28.24 -13.92
N ALA A 990 9.33 27.87 -13.96
CA ALA A 990 8.77 27.16 -15.10
C ALA A 990 8.92 27.94 -16.42
N ARG A 991 8.65 29.26 -16.40
CA ARG A 991 8.83 30.13 -17.56
C ARG A 991 10.29 30.21 -18.00
N ALA A 992 11.21 30.41 -17.05
CA ALA A 992 12.64 30.51 -17.33
C ALA A 992 13.19 29.21 -17.95
N GLU A 993 12.77 28.06 -17.43
CA GLU A 993 13.25 26.76 -17.88
C GLU A 993 12.63 26.32 -19.21
N ALA A 994 11.34 26.60 -19.43
CA ALA A 994 10.72 26.41 -20.74
C ALA A 994 11.45 27.24 -21.80
N ALA A 995 11.77 28.51 -21.50
CA ALA A 995 12.55 29.35 -22.41
C ALA A 995 13.97 28.80 -22.67
N ALA A 996 14.63 28.26 -21.64
CA ALA A 996 15.94 27.63 -21.78
C ALA A 996 15.89 26.36 -22.66
N LEU A 997 14.87 25.51 -22.49
CA LEU A 997 14.66 24.32 -23.32
C LEU A 997 14.36 24.69 -24.78
N VAL A 998 13.55 25.72 -25.02
CA VAL A 998 13.31 26.25 -26.37
C VAL A 998 14.61 26.77 -27.00
N ALA A 999 15.44 27.49 -26.23
CA ALA A 999 16.74 27.95 -26.70
C ALA A 999 17.71 26.80 -27.04
N GLN A 1000 17.54 25.63 -26.41
CA GLN A 1000 18.29 24.39 -26.70
C GLN A 1000 17.72 23.60 -27.89
N GLY A 1001 16.66 24.09 -28.55
CA GLY A 1001 16.06 23.47 -29.73
C GLY A 1001 14.88 22.54 -29.44
N GLU A 1002 14.43 22.45 -28.18
CA GLU A 1002 13.20 21.73 -27.84
C GLU A 1002 11.98 22.48 -28.40
N ASN A 1003 10.97 21.75 -28.88
CA ASN A 1003 9.76 22.41 -29.33
C ASN A 1003 9.02 23.09 -28.14
N PRO A 1004 8.37 24.26 -28.33
CA PRO A 1004 7.77 25.01 -27.21
C PRO A 1004 6.76 24.24 -26.36
N ALA A 1005 5.98 23.34 -26.97
CA ALA A 1005 4.98 22.54 -26.26
C ALA A 1005 5.65 21.49 -25.35
N SER A 1006 6.65 20.77 -25.87
CA SER A 1006 7.47 19.81 -25.12
C SER A 1006 8.28 20.52 -24.04
N ALA A 1007 8.89 21.66 -24.34
CA ALA A 1007 9.61 22.48 -23.38
C ALA A 1007 8.73 22.89 -22.19
N THR A 1008 7.51 23.37 -22.46
CA THR A 1008 6.53 23.72 -21.42
C THR A 1008 6.10 22.49 -20.62
N ARG A 1009 5.82 21.37 -21.29
CA ARG A 1009 5.44 20.12 -20.64
C ARG A 1009 6.53 19.63 -19.68
N ARG A 1010 7.78 19.58 -20.16
CA ARG A 1010 8.96 19.15 -19.40
C ARG A 1010 9.25 20.09 -18.23
N ALA A 1011 9.32 21.41 -18.46
CA ALA A 1011 9.57 22.39 -17.40
C ALA A 1011 8.53 22.34 -16.26
N GLY A 1012 7.30 21.94 -16.58
CA GLY A 1012 6.21 21.77 -15.62
C GLY A 1012 6.24 20.47 -14.79
N ALA A 1013 7.17 19.53 -15.01
CA ALA A 1013 7.17 18.29 -14.23
C ALA A 1013 7.56 18.57 -12.76
N ARG A 1014 6.77 18.02 -11.82
CA ARG A 1014 7.02 18.10 -10.37
C ARG A 1014 6.93 16.76 -9.63
N VAL A 1015 6.41 15.72 -10.27
CA VAL A 1015 6.30 14.39 -9.66
C VAL A 1015 7.38 13.48 -10.25
N PHE A 1016 8.20 12.86 -9.38
CA PHE A 1016 9.29 11.96 -9.77
C PHE A 1016 9.22 10.65 -8.98
N GLY A 1017 9.40 9.50 -9.63
CA GLY A 1017 9.27 8.16 -9.05
C GLY A 1017 10.42 7.20 -9.41
N SER A 1018 10.37 5.96 -8.89
CA SER A 1018 11.30 4.91 -9.32
C SER A 1018 11.01 4.50 -10.77
N LYS A 1019 12.02 4.01 -11.51
CA LYS A 1019 11.85 3.47 -12.88
C LYS A 1019 10.62 2.56 -12.98
N PRO A 1020 9.79 2.66 -14.04
CA PRO A 1020 8.66 1.75 -14.24
C PRO A 1020 9.05 0.27 -14.10
N GLY A 1021 8.34 -0.47 -13.24
CA GLY A 1021 8.62 -1.89 -12.96
C GLY A 1021 9.78 -2.16 -12.00
N ALA A 1022 10.42 -1.11 -11.45
CA ALA A 1022 11.42 -1.17 -10.38
C ALA A 1022 10.91 -0.50 -9.09
N TYR A 1023 11.57 -0.80 -7.98
CA TYR A 1023 11.20 -0.40 -6.62
C TYR A 1023 12.44 -0.10 -5.77
N GLY A 1024 12.32 0.80 -4.79
CA GLY A 1024 13.42 1.24 -3.93
C GLY A 1024 14.17 2.46 -4.47
N ALA A 1025 15.23 2.85 -3.75
CA ALA A 1025 16.06 4.03 -4.03
C ALA A 1025 17.55 3.71 -4.29
N GLY A 1026 17.93 2.43 -4.29
CA GLY A 1026 19.27 1.95 -4.65
C GLY A 1026 20.35 2.07 -3.57
N LEU A 1027 20.09 2.79 -2.47
CA LEU A 1027 21.12 3.05 -1.45
C LEU A 1027 21.39 1.87 -0.51
N GLN A 1028 20.47 0.92 -0.37
CA GLN A 1028 20.68 -0.29 0.43
C GLN A 1028 21.93 -1.06 0.01
N ALA A 1029 22.01 -1.45 -1.27
CA ALA A 1029 23.17 -2.17 -1.80
C ALA A 1029 24.48 -1.36 -1.65
N MET A 1030 24.43 -0.03 -1.76
CA MET A 1030 25.59 0.84 -1.58
C MET A 1030 26.15 0.77 -0.15
N ILE A 1031 25.28 0.86 0.84
CA ILE A 1031 25.65 0.82 2.27
C ILE A 1031 26.07 -0.58 2.71
N ASP A 1032 25.39 -1.62 2.23
CA ASP A 1032 25.62 -3.01 2.63
C ASP A 1032 26.91 -3.59 2.03
N GLU A 1033 27.17 -3.30 0.75
CA GLU A 1033 28.34 -3.82 0.01
C GLU A 1033 29.52 -2.82 0.02
N LYS A 1034 29.42 -1.73 0.79
CA LYS A 1034 30.46 -0.69 0.94
C LYS A 1034 30.90 -0.05 -0.38
N LEU A 1035 29.99 0.10 -1.35
CA LEU A 1035 30.28 0.54 -2.73
C LEU A 1035 30.36 2.07 -2.91
N TRP A 1036 30.87 2.79 -1.93
CA TRP A 1036 30.94 4.25 -1.97
C TRP A 1036 32.21 4.76 -1.29
N HIS A 1037 32.77 5.84 -1.85
CA HIS A 1037 33.93 6.54 -1.31
C HIS A 1037 33.50 7.83 -0.62
N ASP A 1038 32.59 8.57 -1.24
CA ASP A 1038 32.03 9.81 -0.71
C ASP A 1038 30.51 9.88 -0.92
N ARG A 1039 29.89 10.98 -0.45
CA ARG A 1039 28.44 11.17 -0.54
C ARG A 1039 27.95 11.45 -1.96
N ALA A 1040 28.82 11.84 -2.89
CA ALA A 1040 28.46 12.04 -4.29
C ALA A 1040 28.10 10.71 -4.96
N ASP A 1041 28.82 9.62 -4.63
CA ASP A 1041 28.48 8.28 -5.10
C ASP A 1041 27.04 7.88 -4.70
N LEU A 1042 26.63 8.21 -3.47
CA LEU A 1042 25.28 7.95 -2.96
C LEU A 1042 24.23 8.81 -3.69
N ALA A 1043 24.52 10.11 -3.85
CA ALA A 1043 23.67 11.02 -4.61
C ALA A 1043 23.45 10.54 -6.05
N ASP A 1044 24.51 10.07 -6.72
CA ASP A 1044 24.44 9.64 -8.11
C ASP A 1044 23.55 8.41 -8.29
N VAL A 1045 23.63 7.44 -7.37
CA VAL A 1045 22.76 6.26 -7.35
C VAL A 1045 21.32 6.66 -7.07
N TYR A 1046 21.08 7.52 -6.09
CA TYR A 1046 19.74 8.01 -5.79
C TYR A 1046 19.09 8.68 -7.02
N LEU A 1047 19.84 9.52 -7.73
CA LEU A 1047 19.39 10.14 -8.98
C LEU A 1047 19.11 9.10 -10.07
N THR A 1048 19.94 8.06 -10.21
CA THR A 1048 19.75 7.00 -11.21
C THR A 1048 18.46 6.22 -10.96
N TRP A 1049 18.14 5.95 -9.71
CA TRP A 1049 16.95 5.21 -9.33
C TRP A 1049 15.69 6.07 -9.30
N GLY A 1050 15.83 7.38 -9.09
CA GLY A 1050 14.72 8.29 -8.82
C GLY A 1050 14.38 9.34 -9.87
N SER A 1051 15.15 9.52 -10.92
CA SER A 1051 14.91 10.62 -11.86
C SER A 1051 13.92 10.31 -12.98
N TYR A 1052 12.78 9.68 -12.67
CA TYR A 1052 11.75 9.35 -13.65
C TYR A 1052 10.50 10.20 -13.43
N ALA A 1053 10.10 10.99 -14.41
CA ALA A 1053 8.99 11.92 -14.29
C ALA A 1053 7.63 11.21 -14.46
N TYR A 1054 6.61 11.68 -13.73
CA TYR A 1054 5.24 11.17 -13.81
C TYR A 1054 4.22 12.33 -13.89
N GLY A 1055 3.05 12.05 -14.48
CA GLY A 1055 1.96 13.01 -14.64
C GLY A 1055 1.86 13.60 -16.06
N ALA A 1056 0.73 14.23 -16.39
CA ALA A 1056 0.43 14.77 -17.73
C ALA A 1056 0.67 13.78 -18.88
N GLY A 1057 0.30 12.51 -18.68
CA GLY A 1057 0.49 11.42 -19.65
C GLY A 1057 1.90 10.85 -19.71
N VAL A 1058 2.83 11.32 -18.87
CA VAL A 1058 4.17 10.75 -18.71
C VAL A 1058 4.13 9.61 -17.69
N GLU A 1059 4.63 8.44 -18.07
CA GLU A 1059 4.66 7.23 -17.23
C GLU A 1059 6.09 6.76 -16.93
N GLY A 1060 6.95 7.67 -16.46
CA GLY A 1060 8.31 7.37 -16.04
C GLY A 1060 9.38 7.63 -17.10
N ASP A 1061 9.30 8.77 -17.81
CA ASP A 1061 10.37 9.23 -18.69
C ASP A 1061 11.62 9.60 -17.88
N ALA A 1062 12.79 9.20 -18.38
CA ALA A 1062 14.06 9.50 -17.72
C ALA A 1062 14.40 10.99 -17.85
N GLU A 1063 14.34 11.72 -16.74
CA GLU A 1063 14.52 13.18 -16.67
C GLU A 1063 15.57 13.57 -15.61
N ARG A 1064 16.75 12.93 -15.66
CA ARG A 1064 17.85 13.17 -14.71
C ARG A 1064 18.24 14.64 -14.60
N ALA A 1065 18.41 15.31 -15.73
CA ALA A 1065 18.82 16.72 -15.75
C ALA A 1065 17.78 17.62 -15.07
N LEU A 1066 16.49 17.43 -15.40
CA LEU A 1066 15.42 18.22 -14.80
C LEU A 1066 15.26 17.94 -13.31
N PHE A 1067 15.29 16.67 -12.90
CA PHE A 1067 15.23 16.30 -11.48
C PHE A 1067 16.42 16.91 -10.70
N SER A 1068 17.62 16.89 -11.29
CA SER A 1068 18.80 17.51 -10.69
C SER A 1068 18.63 19.03 -10.51
N THR A 1069 18.08 19.73 -11.50
CA THR A 1069 17.75 21.16 -11.38
C THR A 1069 16.78 21.42 -10.24
N ARG A 1070 15.75 20.58 -10.08
CA ARG A 1070 14.77 20.70 -8.99
C ARG A 1070 15.40 20.54 -7.62
N LEU A 1071 16.21 19.50 -7.45
CA LEU A 1071 16.90 19.24 -6.19
C LEU A 1071 17.93 20.33 -5.87
N ALA A 1072 18.67 20.83 -6.86
CA ALA A 1072 19.63 21.92 -6.66
C ALA A 1072 18.97 23.23 -6.15
N GLN A 1073 17.69 23.42 -6.49
CA GLN A 1073 16.89 24.60 -6.12
C GLN A 1073 16.04 24.38 -4.85
N ALA A 1074 16.07 23.20 -4.24
CA ALA A 1074 15.29 22.90 -3.05
C ALA A 1074 15.92 23.56 -1.81
N ASP A 1075 15.12 24.31 -1.08
CA ASP A 1075 15.54 24.98 0.15
C ASP A 1075 15.46 24.04 1.36
N ALA A 1076 14.52 23.09 1.33
CA ALA A 1076 14.38 22.07 2.35
C ALA A 1076 13.91 20.72 1.79
N VAL A 1077 14.26 19.67 2.51
CA VAL A 1077 13.81 18.29 2.32
C VAL A 1077 12.74 17.98 3.37
N VAL A 1078 11.68 17.26 2.98
CA VAL A 1078 10.57 16.92 3.87
C VAL A 1078 10.27 15.42 3.79
N GLN A 1079 10.27 14.77 4.95
CA GLN A 1079 9.76 13.43 5.19
C GLN A 1079 8.82 13.48 6.39
N ASN A 1080 7.72 12.72 6.34
CA ASN A 1080 6.78 12.61 7.45
C ASN A 1080 6.82 11.19 8.06
N GLN A 1081 6.62 11.09 9.37
CA GLN A 1081 6.36 9.87 10.12
C GLN A 1081 4.93 9.90 10.67
N ASP A 1082 4.14 8.89 10.36
CA ASP A 1082 2.71 8.88 10.59
C ASP A 1082 2.24 7.89 11.68
N ASN A 1083 3.17 7.21 12.35
CA ASN A 1083 2.87 6.19 13.35
C ASN A 1083 3.97 6.08 14.44
N ARG A 1084 3.73 5.29 15.50
CA ARG A 1084 4.66 5.12 16.64
C ARG A 1084 5.15 3.69 16.85
N GLU A 1085 4.65 2.76 16.04
CA GLU A 1085 5.02 1.36 16.08
C GLU A 1085 6.44 1.10 15.56
N HIS A 1086 6.98 2.01 14.75
CA HIS A 1086 8.39 2.07 14.37
C HIS A 1086 8.89 3.53 14.29
N ASP A 1087 10.20 3.72 14.35
CA ASP A 1087 10.87 5.00 14.12
C ASP A 1087 11.85 4.95 12.93
N LEU A 1088 12.47 6.09 12.60
CA LEU A 1088 13.40 6.21 11.48
C LEU A 1088 14.66 5.32 11.58
N LEU A 1089 14.97 4.79 12.77
CA LEU A 1089 16.07 3.86 13.01
C LEU A 1089 15.57 2.42 13.25
N ASP A 1090 14.36 2.10 12.76
CA ASP A 1090 13.77 0.76 12.68
C ASP A 1090 13.49 0.29 11.26
N SER A 1091 13.60 1.18 10.26
CA SER A 1091 13.36 0.87 8.86
C SER A 1091 14.44 1.50 7.99
N ASP A 1092 14.94 0.72 7.03
CA ASP A 1092 15.90 1.13 6.02
C ASP A 1092 15.34 2.14 5.02
N ASP A 1093 14.02 2.21 4.82
CA ASP A 1093 13.43 3.11 3.84
C ASP A 1093 13.68 4.59 4.18
N TYR A 1094 13.70 4.99 5.46
CA TYR A 1094 13.86 6.39 5.82
C TYR A 1094 15.19 6.98 5.33
N TYR A 1095 16.33 6.35 5.62
CA TYR A 1095 17.62 6.86 5.13
C TYR A 1095 17.73 6.76 3.61
N GLN A 1096 17.11 5.74 3.00
CA GLN A 1096 17.15 5.56 1.55
C GLN A 1096 16.44 6.70 0.81
N PHE A 1097 15.29 7.15 1.31
CA PHE A 1097 14.51 8.23 0.71
C PHE A 1097 14.91 9.61 1.24
N GLU A 1098 14.83 9.84 2.55
CA GLU A 1098 15.15 11.13 3.19
C GLU A 1098 16.66 11.42 3.17
N GLY A 1099 17.48 10.44 3.52
CA GLY A 1099 18.93 10.57 3.42
C GLY A 1099 19.40 10.69 1.98
N GLY A 1100 18.84 9.89 1.07
CA GLY A 1100 19.19 9.92 -0.36
C GLY A 1100 18.87 11.25 -1.04
N ILE A 1101 17.69 11.83 -0.77
CA ILE A 1101 17.35 13.15 -1.31
C ILE A 1101 18.21 14.25 -0.69
N ALA A 1102 18.52 14.19 0.61
CA ALA A 1102 19.42 15.14 1.27
C ALA A 1102 20.83 15.10 0.67
N ALA A 1103 21.39 13.90 0.47
CA ALA A 1103 22.67 13.70 -0.20
C ALA A 1103 22.68 14.28 -1.62
N ALA A 1104 21.60 14.06 -2.39
CA ALA A 1104 21.47 14.59 -3.75
C ALA A 1104 21.35 16.12 -3.77
N VAL A 1105 20.56 16.72 -2.89
CA VAL A 1105 20.45 18.18 -2.78
C VAL A 1105 21.80 18.80 -2.39
N GLU A 1106 22.51 18.22 -1.41
CA GLU A 1106 23.82 18.72 -0.99
C GLU A 1106 24.84 18.64 -2.13
N HIS A 1107 24.92 17.49 -2.80
CA HIS A 1107 25.83 17.28 -3.93
C HIS A 1107 25.58 18.28 -5.07
N LEU A 1108 24.31 18.50 -5.43
CA LEU A 1108 23.94 19.34 -6.58
C LEU A 1108 23.98 20.84 -6.28
N SER A 1109 23.62 21.25 -5.06
CA SER A 1109 23.56 22.67 -4.68
C SER A 1109 24.86 23.20 -4.04
N GLY A 1110 25.72 22.30 -3.56
CA GLY A 1110 26.91 22.63 -2.77
C GLY A 1110 26.60 23.14 -1.35
N ARG A 1111 25.34 23.08 -0.91
CA ARG A 1111 24.87 23.57 0.40
C ARG A 1111 24.19 22.44 1.18
N LYS A 1112 24.40 22.38 2.50
CA LYS A 1112 23.65 21.46 3.37
C LYS A 1112 22.16 21.84 3.35
N PRO A 1113 21.24 20.96 2.93
CA PRO A 1113 19.81 21.25 2.99
C PRO A 1113 19.31 21.22 4.44
N LEU A 1114 18.26 22.00 4.72
CA LEU A 1114 17.47 21.81 5.93
C LEU A 1114 16.54 20.60 5.72
N SER A 1115 16.71 19.56 6.52
CA SER A 1115 15.90 18.33 6.45
C SER A 1115 14.89 18.30 7.58
N TYR A 1116 13.61 18.24 7.23
CA TYR A 1116 12.48 18.09 8.15
C TYR A 1116 12.01 16.65 8.22
N HIS A 1117 11.85 16.16 9.45
CA HIS A 1117 11.26 14.88 9.78
C HIS A 1117 10.02 15.13 10.66
N ASN A 1118 8.87 15.37 10.02
CA ASN A 1118 7.67 15.79 10.73
C ASN A 1118 6.94 14.58 11.33
N ASP A 1119 6.28 14.80 12.46
CA ASP A 1119 5.52 13.78 13.18
C ASP A 1119 4.02 14.03 13.02
N HIS A 1120 3.37 13.15 12.25
CA HIS A 1120 1.93 13.07 11.97
C HIS A 1120 1.27 11.88 12.68
N SER A 1121 1.97 11.26 13.64
CA SER A 1121 1.44 10.10 14.38
C SER A 1121 0.19 10.42 15.20
N ARG A 1122 -0.01 11.70 15.56
CA ARG A 1122 -1.22 12.20 16.22
C ARG A 1122 -2.02 13.08 15.25
N PRO A 1123 -3.21 12.64 14.81
CA PRO A 1123 -3.98 13.35 13.77
C PRO A 1123 -4.32 14.80 14.10
N GLU A 1124 -4.49 15.11 15.39
CA GLU A 1124 -4.90 16.46 15.83
C GLU A 1124 -3.71 17.42 16.03
N ARG A 1125 -2.47 16.92 15.98
CA ARG A 1125 -1.27 17.69 16.33
C ARG A 1125 -0.07 17.27 15.47
N PRO A 1126 0.07 17.80 14.24
CA PRO A 1126 1.31 17.65 13.49
C PRO A 1126 2.42 18.41 14.21
N VAL A 1127 3.59 17.78 14.37
CA VAL A 1127 4.78 18.40 14.98
C VAL A 1127 5.90 18.50 13.95
N ILE A 1128 6.45 19.70 13.80
CA ILE A 1128 7.55 19.98 12.87
C ILE A 1128 8.87 19.85 13.61
N ARG A 1129 9.79 19.05 13.10
CA ARG A 1129 11.13 18.82 13.65
C ARG A 1129 12.14 18.69 12.53
N THR A 1130 13.39 19.00 12.82
CA THR A 1130 14.49 18.65 11.90
C THR A 1130 14.86 17.17 12.06
N LEU A 1131 15.48 16.60 11.04
CA LEU A 1131 16.03 15.24 11.10
C LEU A 1131 17.07 15.10 12.22
N GLU A 1132 17.84 16.15 12.48
CA GLU A 1132 18.84 16.18 13.57
C GLU A 1132 18.16 16.07 14.95
N ASP A 1133 17.06 16.80 15.16
CA ASP A 1133 16.27 16.71 16.39
C ASP A 1133 15.72 15.29 16.58
N GLU A 1134 15.17 14.68 15.53
CA GLU A 1134 14.54 13.35 15.65
C GLU A 1134 15.58 12.24 15.84
N ILE A 1135 16.74 12.29 15.17
CA ILE A 1135 17.85 11.36 15.41
C ILE A 1135 18.26 11.38 16.88
N GLY A 1136 18.49 12.57 17.45
CA GLY A 1136 18.84 12.71 18.87
C GLY A 1136 17.76 12.10 19.77
N ARG A 1137 16.48 12.41 19.51
CA ARG A 1137 15.36 11.88 20.29
C ARG A 1137 15.27 10.36 20.24
N VAL A 1138 15.34 9.77 19.06
CA VAL A 1138 15.26 8.31 18.88
C VAL A 1138 16.45 7.60 19.54
N VAL A 1139 17.66 8.14 19.41
CA VAL A 1139 18.86 7.57 20.05
C VAL A 1139 18.70 7.51 21.57
N ARG A 1140 18.18 8.58 22.19
CA ARG A 1140 18.00 8.65 23.65
C ARG A 1140 16.76 7.90 24.15
N ALA A 1141 15.60 8.14 23.54
CA ALA A 1141 14.35 7.60 24.03
C ALA A 1141 14.23 6.10 23.76
N ARG A 1142 14.91 5.57 22.74
CA ARG A 1142 14.73 4.20 22.27
C ARG A 1142 16.04 3.42 22.09
N VAL A 1143 16.95 3.82 21.18
CA VAL A 1143 18.15 3.00 20.84
C VAL A 1143 18.98 2.64 22.07
N THR A 1144 19.28 3.65 22.90
CA THR A 1144 20.15 3.49 24.09
C THR A 1144 19.36 3.32 25.38
N ASN A 1145 18.03 3.21 25.29
CA ASN A 1145 17.16 3.09 26.44
C ASN A 1145 17.22 1.66 27.02
N PRO A 1146 17.63 1.47 28.30
CA PRO A 1146 17.70 0.16 28.93
C PRO A 1146 16.38 -0.61 28.91
N LYS A 1147 15.24 0.09 28.93
CA LYS A 1147 13.91 -0.53 28.84
C LYS A 1147 13.68 -1.17 27.48
N TRP A 1148 14.02 -0.46 26.40
CA TRP A 1148 13.95 -1.01 25.04
C TRP A 1148 14.95 -2.15 24.85
N ILE A 1149 16.19 -1.98 25.31
CA ILE A 1149 17.25 -3.00 25.24
C ILE A 1149 16.80 -4.28 25.94
N ALA A 1150 16.34 -4.18 27.19
CA ALA A 1150 15.76 -5.31 27.91
C ALA A 1150 14.53 -5.89 27.20
N GLY A 1151 13.72 -5.03 26.57
CA GLY A 1151 12.61 -5.37 25.69
C GLY A 1151 13.01 -6.34 24.58
N VAL A 1152 13.95 -5.94 23.73
CA VAL A 1152 14.42 -6.74 22.60
C VAL A 1152 15.24 -7.95 23.04
N MET A 1153 16.00 -7.87 24.15
CA MET A 1153 16.77 -9.01 24.68
C MET A 1153 15.90 -10.22 25.04
N ARG A 1154 14.61 -10.03 25.34
CA ARG A 1154 13.66 -11.16 25.55
C ARG A 1154 13.43 -12.01 24.29
N HIS A 1155 13.84 -11.53 23.12
CA HIS A 1155 13.61 -12.13 21.80
C HIS A 1155 14.87 -12.76 21.18
N GLY A 1156 15.90 -13.06 21.99
CA GLY A 1156 17.06 -13.86 21.58
C GLY A 1156 17.70 -13.39 20.27
N TYR A 1157 17.78 -14.28 19.29
CA TYR A 1157 18.41 -14.00 17.99
C TYR A 1157 17.84 -12.74 17.31
N LYS A 1158 16.50 -12.58 17.29
CA LYS A 1158 15.86 -11.41 16.66
C LYS A 1158 16.08 -10.15 17.52
N GLY A 1159 16.19 -10.28 18.83
CA GLY A 1159 16.57 -9.17 19.70
C GLY A 1159 17.93 -8.58 19.35
N ALA A 1160 18.95 -9.42 19.20
CA ALA A 1160 20.28 -9.00 18.77
C ALA A 1160 20.31 -8.50 17.31
N PHE A 1161 19.46 -9.04 16.43
CA PHE A 1161 19.23 -8.49 15.09
C PHE A 1161 18.76 -7.03 15.17
N GLU A 1162 17.76 -6.71 16.00
CA GLU A 1162 17.20 -5.35 16.11
C GLU A 1162 18.25 -4.33 16.54
N ILE A 1163 19.09 -4.71 17.52
CA ILE A 1163 20.23 -3.89 17.96
C ILE A 1163 21.15 -3.59 16.78
N ALA A 1164 21.59 -4.62 16.07
CA ALA A 1164 22.48 -4.44 14.92
C ALA A 1164 21.80 -3.61 13.81
N ALA A 1165 20.48 -3.72 13.63
CA ALA A 1165 19.75 -3.00 12.57
C ALA A 1165 19.72 -1.49 12.86
N SER A 1166 19.44 -1.10 14.11
CA SER A 1166 19.48 0.31 14.51
C SER A 1166 20.87 0.94 14.32
N VAL A 1167 21.96 0.18 14.54
CA VAL A 1167 23.33 0.67 14.27
C VAL A 1167 23.58 0.86 12.78
N ASP A 1168 23.14 -0.08 11.93
CA ASP A 1168 23.26 0.04 10.48
C ASP A 1168 22.49 1.26 9.95
N TYR A 1169 21.28 1.51 10.43
CA TYR A 1169 20.47 2.65 10.00
C TYR A 1169 21.03 3.98 10.50
N LEU A 1170 21.54 4.03 11.74
CA LEU A 1170 22.22 5.22 12.26
C LEU A 1170 23.47 5.54 11.41
N PHE A 1171 24.28 4.53 11.08
CA PHE A 1171 25.41 4.68 10.17
C PHE A 1171 24.97 5.19 8.79
N ALA A 1172 23.89 4.64 8.24
CA ALA A 1172 23.43 5.02 6.92
C ALA A 1172 22.95 6.49 6.88
N PHE A 1173 22.31 6.98 7.95
CA PHE A 1173 22.01 8.40 8.11
C PHE A 1173 23.26 9.27 8.25
N ALA A 1174 24.29 8.80 8.95
CA ALA A 1174 25.58 9.51 9.03
C ALA A 1174 26.29 9.58 7.66
N ALA A 1175 26.17 8.53 6.84
CA ALA A 1175 26.74 8.49 5.49
C ALA A 1175 25.99 9.42 4.52
N THR A 1176 24.66 9.44 4.59
CA THR A 1176 23.80 10.19 3.67
C THR A 1176 23.54 11.64 4.11
N THR A 1177 23.72 11.98 5.39
CA THR A 1177 23.39 13.29 5.95
C THR A 1177 24.46 13.78 6.93
N HIS A 1178 24.24 14.96 7.54
CA HIS A 1178 25.04 15.46 8.66
C HIS A 1178 24.24 15.50 9.99
N ALA A 1179 23.14 14.73 10.07
CA ALA A 1179 22.23 14.76 11.22
C ALA A 1179 22.78 13.95 12.42
N VAL A 1180 23.57 12.90 12.15
CA VAL A 1180 24.20 12.08 13.20
C VAL A 1180 25.49 12.71 13.68
N LYS A 1181 25.69 12.80 14.99
CA LYS A 1181 26.86 13.40 15.64
C LYS A 1181 27.68 12.36 16.40
N ASP A 1182 28.91 12.74 16.77
CA ASP A 1182 29.83 11.89 17.51
C ASP A 1182 29.23 11.36 18.82
N HIS A 1183 28.49 12.21 19.55
CA HIS A 1183 27.86 11.81 20.82
C HIS A 1183 26.72 10.80 20.65
N HIS A 1184 26.11 10.71 19.47
CA HIS A 1184 25.12 9.67 19.17
C HIS A 1184 25.80 8.30 19.05
N PHE A 1185 26.93 8.23 18.34
CA PHE A 1185 27.73 7.00 18.23
C PHE A 1185 28.37 6.62 19.56
N ASP A 1186 28.86 7.59 20.35
CA ASP A 1186 29.39 7.32 21.70
C ASP A 1186 28.31 6.67 22.58
N ALA A 1187 27.07 7.17 22.54
CA ALA A 1187 25.97 6.61 23.31
C ALA A 1187 25.61 5.17 22.87
N VAL A 1188 25.59 4.92 21.56
CA VAL A 1188 25.33 3.59 20.99
C VAL A 1188 26.45 2.60 21.33
N HIS A 1189 27.71 3.01 21.19
CA HIS A 1189 28.86 2.20 21.56
C HIS A 1189 28.84 1.84 23.05
N ALA A 1190 28.56 2.81 23.91
CA ALA A 1190 28.43 2.57 25.35
C ALA A 1190 27.32 1.55 25.66
N ALA A 1191 26.15 1.70 25.04
CA ALA A 1191 24.98 0.87 25.31
C ALA A 1191 25.11 -0.58 24.80
N PHE A 1192 25.79 -0.81 23.67
CA PHE A 1192 25.81 -2.14 23.03
C PHE A 1192 27.17 -2.85 23.09
N ILE A 1193 28.26 -2.09 23.09
CA ILE A 1193 29.62 -2.64 23.05
C ILE A 1193 30.30 -2.55 24.41
N GLU A 1194 30.21 -1.44 25.14
CA GLU A 1194 30.87 -1.32 26.45
C GLU A 1194 30.11 -2.08 27.55
N ASP A 1195 28.77 -2.02 27.52
CA ASP A 1195 27.90 -2.79 28.42
C ASP A 1195 28.13 -4.30 28.25
N GLU A 1196 28.69 -4.92 29.28
CA GLU A 1196 29.04 -6.34 29.27
C GLU A 1196 27.81 -7.26 29.18
N ALA A 1197 26.68 -6.87 29.77
CA ALA A 1197 25.46 -7.69 29.75
C ALA A 1197 24.86 -7.73 28.35
N VAL A 1198 24.79 -6.58 27.66
CA VAL A 1198 24.29 -6.50 26.28
C VAL A 1198 25.25 -7.22 25.33
N ARG A 1199 26.56 -6.99 25.46
CA ARG A 1199 27.57 -7.65 24.64
C ARG A 1199 27.57 -9.17 24.82
N ALA A 1200 27.46 -9.66 26.06
CA ALA A 1200 27.38 -11.10 26.35
C ALA A 1200 26.11 -11.72 25.77
N PHE A 1201 24.97 -11.04 25.89
CA PHE A 1201 23.72 -11.47 25.27
C PHE A 1201 23.85 -11.61 23.75
N MET A 1202 24.40 -10.60 23.07
CA MET A 1202 24.55 -10.68 21.61
C MET A 1202 25.52 -11.80 21.21
N ALA A 1203 26.61 -12.00 21.96
CA ALA A 1203 27.56 -13.08 21.72
C ALA A 1203 26.93 -14.48 21.83
N GLU A 1204 25.98 -14.65 22.76
CA GLU A 1204 25.26 -15.91 22.97
C GLU A 1204 24.12 -16.08 21.94
N ALA A 1205 23.26 -15.07 21.79
CA ALA A 1205 22.02 -15.18 21.04
C ALA A 1205 22.18 -15.02 19.52
N ASN A 1206 23.10 -14.16 19.07
CA ASN A 1206 23.38 -13.93 17.65
C ASN A 1206 24.82 -13.38 17.47
N PRO A 1207 25.84 -14.25 17.52
CA PRO A 1207 27.23 -13.82 17.42
C PRO A 1207 27.56 -13.14 16.08
N ALA A 1208 26.82 -13.44 15.01
CA ALA A 1208 26.96 -12.75 13.74
C ALA A 1208 26.53 -11.28 13.85
N ALA A 1209 25.38 -10.99 14.47
CA ALA A 1209 24.92 -9.62 14.71
C ALA A 1209 25.90 -8.80 15.57
N LEU A 1210 26.53 -9.42 16.58
CA LEU A 1210 27.58 -8.74 17.38
C LEU A 1210 28.77 -8.32 16.49
N ARG A 1211 29.28 -9.23 15.67
CA ARG A 1211 30.39 -8.95 14.74
C ARG A 1211 30.01 -7.87 13.72
N GLU A 1212 28.80 -7.95 13.17
CA GLU A 1212 28.28 -6.96 12.23
C GLU A 1212 28.17 -5.57 12.88
N THR A 1213 27.69 -5.51 14.12
CA THR A 1213 27.60 -4.26 14.90
C THR A 1213 28.98 -3.66 15.14
N ALA A 1214 29.95 -4.47 15.58
CA ALA A 1214 31.31 -4.02 15.78
C ALA A 1214 31.95 -3.55 14.45
N ALA A 1215 31.73 -4.28 13.37
CA ALA A 1215 32.24 -3.93 12.05
C ALA A 1215 31.65 -2.63 11.49
N ARG A 1216 30.37 -2.36 11.76
CA ARG A 1216 29.74 -1.12 11.32
C ARG A 1216 30.24 0.10 12.09
N LEU A 1217 30.41 -0.03 13.41
CA LEU A 1217 31.01 1.02 14.24
C LEU A 1217 32.47 1.28 13.87
N ALA A 1218 33.25 0.23 13.59
CA ALA A 1218 34.61 0.37 13.08
C ALA A 1218 34.64 1.08 11.72
N GLU A 1219 33.71 0.77 10.81
CA GLU A 1219 33.57 1.47 9.53
C GLU A 1219 33.25 2.97 9.73
N ALA A 1220 32.45 3.33 10.75
CA ALA A 1220 32.20 4.73 11.09
C ALA A 1220 33.49 5.48 11.49
N LEU A 1221 34.39 4.81 12.24
CA LEU A 1221 35.71 5.35 12.59
C LEU A 1221 36.59 5.52 11.35
N GLU A 1222 36.69 4.48 10.52
CA GLU A 1222 37.52 4.47 9.30
C GLU A 1222 37.12 5.56 8.31
N ARG A 1223 35.81 5.80 8.17
CA ARG A 1223 35.26 6.82 7.28
C ARG A 1223 35.20 8.22 7.91
N GLY A 1224 35.61 8.37 9.16
CA GLY A 1224 35.56 9.64 9.89
C GLY A 1224 34.15 10.17 10.16
N LEU A 1225 33.14 9.29 10.12
CA LEU A 1225 31.76 9.58 10.49
C LEU A 1225 31.57 9.63 12.02
N TRP A 1226 32.48 9.01 12.76
CA TRP A 1226 32.53 9.02 14.21
C TRP A 1226 33.95 9.27 14.71
N LYS A 1227 34.08 10.23 15.63
CA LYS A 1227 35.29 10.45 16.43
C LYS A 1227 35.00 10.15 17.90
N PRO A 1228 35.46 8.99 18.41
CA PRO A 1228 35.06 8.52 19.72
C PRO A 1228 35.71 9.36 20.81
N LYS A 1229 34.95 9.61 21.87
CA LYS A 1229 35.51 10.18 23.11
C LYS A 1229 36.46 9.21 23.81
N SER A 1230 36.21 7.91 23.67
CA SER A 1230 36.99 6.83 24.28
C SER A 1230 38.19 6.43 23.43
N ASN A 1231 39.40 6.53 23.99
CA ASN A 1231 40.63 6.11 23.32
C ASN A 1231 40.73 4.59 23.09
N SER A 1232 39.93 3.78 23.81
CA SER A 1232 39.93 2.32 23.70
C SER A 1232 38.86 1.77 22.75
N ALA A 1233 37.95 2.61 22.23
CA ALA A 1233 36.85 2.17 21.36
C ALA A 1233 37.35 1.37 20.14
N GLY A 1234 38.34 1.89 19.42
CA GLY A 1234 38.89 1.21 18.25
C GLY A 1234 39.54 -0.15 18.57
N VAL A 1235 40.19 -0.28 19.73
CA VAL A 1235 40.82 -1.54 20.16
C VAL A 1235 39.76 -2.60 20.47
N LEU A 1236 38.71 -2.22 21.22
CA LEU A 1236 37.64 -3.12 21.59
C LEU A 1236 36.86 -3.61 20.35
N LEU A 1237 36.60 -2.72 19.39
CA LEU A 1237 35.93 -3.07 18.14
C LEU A 1237 36.77 -4.06 17.31
N ALA A 1238 38.08 -3.85 17.22
CA ALA A 1238 38.98 -4.77 16.53
C ALA A 1238 39.02 -6.17 17.19
N GLU A 1239 39.08 -6.23 18.52
CA GLU A 1239 39.05 -7.50 19.26
C GLU A 1239 37.77 -8.31 18.98
N LEU A 1240 36.62 -7.65 18.87
CA LEU A 1240 35.34 -8.29 18.57
C LEU A 1240 35.22 -8.77 17.13
N GLN A 1241 36.00 -8.20 16.21
CA GLN A 1241 36.11 -8.68 14.83
C GLN A 1241 37.05 -9.89 14.71
N GLU A 1242 38.11 -9.95 15.53
CA GLU A 1242 39.16 -10.99 15.45
C GLU A 1242 38.85 -12.28 16.21
N ARG A 1243 38.06 -12.23 17.29
CA ARG A 1243 37.63 -13.44 18.04
C ARG A 1243 36.69 -14.29 17.18
N SER A 1244 37.27 -15.18 16.39
CA SER A 1244 36.62 -16.20 15.55
C SER A 1244 37.12 -17.60 15.89
#